data_AF-A0AAJ5NMF4-F1
#
_entry.id   AF-A0AAJ5NMF4-F1
#
_cell.length_a   1.000
_cell.length_b   1.000
_cell.length_c   1.000
_cell.angle_alpha   90.00
_cell.angle_beta   90.00
_cell.angle_gamma   90.00
#
_symmetry.space_group_name_H-M   'P 1'
#
loop_
_entity.id
_entity.type
_entity.pdbx_description
1 polymer ?
#
loop_
_entity_poly.entity_id
_entity_poly.type
_entity_poly.pdbx_seq_one_letter_code
_entity_poly.pdbx_strand_id
1 'polypeptide(L)'
;MKKLTKIIVSFVTFSFSITLFTACVTKETKKDENNKILNAKIENLVQIPLESIDWKNIIFDYDKNKYRLEKLNLTKNFQDNQLIAEVSLIDLEKQVAIPKTFLFNSFLKIQNDKNELKNLQKVQDIQQKTKQEEIKKRVEKQVKKPAKPPKIPEKVRNDTKKILDSSKTIFRPKPDFSQNLKKQTPKYQDSTPNFEPLSPKIISNNFHSVNYNSKNYNHLFNQNPKLKYVNKIYTESQNPEYFRDDHYFDKNFLLEKSAFEIIQSTPKYQTGVHNLYTFLYTGEHNQPINFLEPNDENRNRKFWEYTKYIGHYGDFGKNNDEKLMFYNRGLSHKGMIEQVYLPKFNSSESSSVTENKEDISEIVSKNPFGFLPSNLSQLFYYMKLEEIAKIFKIPNLKNAKANFDDKKGEIEILLETKDDKKYLWKSSGNSNSGLKRDFDFQKYIYDRSFTLGIRVYKWHDDPFFSENDGLRGEEESGTAWVLDRIVNENDTENYELLVATNIHVFNLRRVFDKSLYFDIDSKNPKSAQWNAGFIDENNHFISEKDVKNKQSKVYFNAGRLQNPLSENKNTQNGVKVFPVFDAYESYLSGPYYTPRYKVSGLMGNDVDVGYKFLDNYNETTRVGTTKNGGADFVILRLKIKKTDLDKILPELKKVIETDKEKDWYVGLGKNEKFSPIKTQFYGGYPVASQDNETVEWNKGLNFKTNKSTGGIINTRSRIITGSLFQPLWVPYNESENKDWNSKHQNWKKYQKPFRDDLKHGMLKLILNQHSHLYTKIKPEDKLNALSSGSSGSMAIDSSFNLIGINFFYSKDPSSNTFSNAISLMEGESTYEDGFNGNIREDFKRKLEKDNLFTVKIRPKS
;
A
#
# COMPACT_ATOMS: atom_id res chain seq x y z
N MET A 1 -66.52 -37.76 -20.49
CA MET A 1 -66.57 -38.75 -19.38
C MET A 1 -65.21 -38.75 -18.67
N LYS A 2 -65.16 -39.13 -17.38
CA LYS A 2 -64.18 -40.04 -16.70
C LYS A 2 -62.85 -40.30 -17.46
N LYS A 3 -61.64 -40.18 -16.90
CA LYS A 3 -61.08 -39.98 -15.52
C LYS A 3 -59.71 -39.24 -15.65
N LEU A 4 -59.17 -38.54 -14.64
CA LEU A 4 -58.19 -39.03 -13.62
C LEU A 4 -57.27 -40.19 -14.11
N THR A 5 -55.95 -40.22 -13.90
CA THR A 5 -55.02 -39.38 -13.10
C THR A 5 -53.72 -39.20 -13.93
N LYS A 6 -52.54 -38.74 -13.48
CA LYS A 6 -51.93 -38.53 -12.15
C LYS A 6 -50.91 -37.38 -12.22
N ILE A 7 -50.63 -36.72 -11.09
CA ILE A 7 -49.49 -35.81 -10.92
C ILE A 7 -48.52 -36.43 -9.90
N ILE A 8 -47.22 -36.40 -10.20
CA ILE A 8 -46.15 -36.67 -9.22
C ILE A 8 -45.23 -35.45 -9.25
N VAL A 9 -45.41 -34.56 -8.28
CA VAL A 9 -44.45 -33.47 -8.00
C VAL A 9 -43.33 -34.06 -7.17
N SER A 10 -42.13 -34.14 -7.75
CA SER A 10 -40.90 -34.40 -6.98
C SER A 10 -40.26 -33.06 -6.65
N PHE A 11 -40.70 -32.44 -5.54
CA PHE A 11 -40.01 -31.28 -4.96
C PHE A 11 -38.71 -31.75 -4.31
N VAL A 12 -37.63 -31.84 -5.10
CA VAL A 12 -36.27 -31.87 -4.54
C VAL A 12 -35.87 -30.42 -4.28
N THR A 13 -36.31 -29.89 -3.13
CA THR A 13 -35.84 -28.60 -2.63
C THR A 13 -34.39 -28.73 -2.19
N PHE A 14 -33.45 -28.48 -3.10
CA PHE A 14 -32.06 -28.25 -2.71
C PHE A 14 -31.98 -26.91 -1.97
N SER A 15 -31.97 -27.00 -0.64
CA SER A 15 -31.83 -25.85 0.25
C SER A 15 -30.49 -25.16 0.00
N PHE A 16 -30.52 -23.97 -0.59
CA PHE A 16 -29.37 -23.07 -0.62
C PHE A 16 -29.10 -22.56 0.80
N SER A 17 -28.26 -23.29 1.54
CA SER A 17 -27.64 -22.79 2.76
C SER A 17 -26.67 -21.67 2.41
N ILE A 18 -27.18 -20.44 2.31
CA ILE A 18 -26.34 -19.23 2.22
C ILE A 18 -25.75 -18.98 3.60
N THR A 19 -24.64 -19.66 3.90
CA THR A 19 -23.83 -19.44 5.11
C THR A 19 -23.13 -18.09 5.01
N LEU A 20 -23.87 -17.04 5.38
CA LEU A 20 -23.34 -15.70 5.61
C LEU A 20 -22.30 -15.77 6.75
N PHE A 21 -21.01 -15.82 6.40
CA PHE A 21 -19.95 -15.58 7.36
C PHE A 21 -19.95 -14.12 7.79
N THR A 22 -20.69 -13.85 8.88
CA THR A 22 -20.49 -12.65 9.67
C THR A 22 -19.12 -12.71 10.34
N ALA A 23 -18.18 -11.91 9.86
CA ALA A 23 -17.28 -11.25 10.80
C ALA A 23 -18.15 -10.44 11.78
N CYS A 24 -17.77 -10.37 13.06
CA CYS A 24 -18.56 -9.69 14.09
C CYS A 24 -18.54 -8.15 13.96
N VAL A 25 -19.26 -7.64 12.97
CA VAL A 25 -19.92 -6.33 13.03
C VAL A 25 -21.41 -6.62 13.17
N THR A 26 -22.03 -6.08 14.21
CA THR A 26 -23.47 -6.21 14.45
C THR A 26 -24.24 -5.64 13.27
N LYS A 27 -25.22 -6.39 12.75
CA LYS A 27 -26.16 -5.86 11.74
C LYS A 27 -26.94 -4.70 12.35
N GLU A 28 -26.64 -3.48 11.94
CA GLU A 28 -27.55 -2.34 12.14
C GLU A 28 -28.76 -2.51 11.21
N THR A 29 -29.74 -3.29 11.66
CA THR A 29 -31.10 -3.27 11.12
C THR A 29 -31.67 -1.86 11.26
N LYS A 30 -31.88 -1.16 10.14
CA LYS A 30 -32.48 0.19 10.05
C LYS A 30 -32.02 1.14 11.16
N LYS A 31 -30.91 1.82 10.93
CA LYS A 31 -30.34 2.80 11.86
C LYS A 31 -31.29 4.00 12.06
N ASP A 32 -32.15 3.92 13.07
CA ASP A 32 -32.87 5.07 13.62
C ASP A 32 -31.88 6.19 13.96
N GLU A 33 -32.26 7.44 13.70
CA GLU A 33 -31.43 8.61 13.98
C GLU A 33 -31.14 8.81 15.49
N ASN A 34 -31.89 8.09 16.34
CA ASN A 34 -31.77 8.02 17.79
C ASN A 34 -30.45 7.39 18.32
N ASN A 35 -29.59 6.84 17.45
CA ASN A 35 -28.34 6.18 17.87
C ASN A 35 -27.13 7.12 18.09
N LYS A 36 -27.35 8.44 18.21
CA LYS A 36 -26.31 9.42 18.62
C LYS A 36 -26.43 9.94 20.06
N ILE A 37 -27.45 9.52 20.82
CA ILE A 37 -27.84 10.18 22.08
C ILE A 37 -27.04 9.68 23.31
N LEU A 38 -26.55 8.44 23.29
CA LEU A 38 -25.78 7.83 24.37
C LEU A 38 -24.74 6.85 23.83
N ASN A 39 -23.47 7.03 24.23
CA ASN A 39 -22.36 6.11 23.98
C ASN A 39 -21.83 5.53 25.31
N ALA A 40 -21.12 4.40 25.24
CA ALA A 40 -20.45 3.79 26.39
C ALA A 40 -19.09 3.19 26.00
N LYS A 41 -18.07 3.33 26.84
CA LYS A 41 -16.72 2.75 26.66
C LYS A 41 -16.15 2.20 27.96
N ILE A 42 -15.19 1.28 27.84
CA ILE A 42 -14.31 0.81 28.92
C ILE A 42 -12.88 1.04 28.45
N GLU A 43 -12.07 1.72 29.26
CA GLU A 43 -10.68 2.02 28.92
C GLU A 43 -9.75 0.86 29.31
N ASN A 44 -8.70 0.63 28.50
CA ASN A 44 -7.73 -0.47 28.66
C ASN A 44 -8.36 -1.87 28.76
N LEU A 45 -9.52 -2.09 28.13
CA LEU A 45 -10.34 -3.31 28.20
C LEU A 45 -9.52 -4.61 28.08
N VAL A 46 -8.60 -4.70 27.11
CA VAL A 46 -7.73 -5.88 26.86
C VAL A 46 -6.71 -6.20 27.97
N GLN A 47 -6.50 -5.27 28.92
CA GLN A 47 -5.58 -5.43 30.06
C GLN A 47 -6.31 -5.76 31.36
N ILE A 48 -7.65 -5.74 31.38
CA ILE A 48 -8.46 -5.88 32.59
C ILE A 48 -9.25 -7.20 32.50
N PRO A 49 -9.20 -8.09 33.51
CA PRO A 49 -9.96 -9.33 33.50
C PRO A 49 -11.44 -9.07 33.83
N LEU A 50 -12.35 -9.76 33.13
CA LEU A 50 -13.81 -9.57 33.19
C LEU A 50 -14.38 -9.62 34.62
N GLU A 51 -13.79 -10.43 35.50
CA GLU A 51 -14.19 -10.52 36.92
C GLU A 51 -14.06 -9.18 37.66
N SER A 52 -13.06 -8.37 37.33
CA SER A 52 -12.73 -7.12 38.05
C SER A 52 -13.51 -5.88 37.56
N ILE A 53 -14.24 -6.01 36.45
CA ILE A 53 -15.03 -4.93 35.84
C ILE A 53 -16.35 -4.70 36.61
N ASP A 54 -16.71 -3.45 36.86
CA ASP A 54 -18.04 -3.08 37.34
C ASP A 54 -18.51 -1.72 36.76
N TRP A 55 -19.57 -1.16 37.34
CA TRP A 55 -20.20 0.10 36.93
C TRP A 55 -19.33 1.37 37.03
N LYS A 56 -18.14 1.36 37.66
CA LYS A 56 -17.18 2.50 37.59
C LYS A 56 -16.17 2.36 36.44
N ASN A 57 -16.02 1.16 35.85
CA ASN A 57 -15.15 0.95 34.70
C ASN A 57 -15.81 1.35 33.37
N ILE A 58 -17.13 1.51 33.34
CA ILE A 58 -17.90 1.92 32.15
C ILE A 58 -18.16 3.42 32.18
N ILE A 59 -17.56 4.14 31.24
CA ILE A 59 -17.74 5.58 31.01
C ILE A 59 -18.89 5.74 30.01
N PHE A 60 -19.92 6.49 30.41
CA PHE A 60 -21.06 6.84 29.56
C PHE A 60 -20.97 8.31 29.12
N ASP A 61 -21.25 8.55 27.84
CA ASP A 61 -21.18 9.86 27.20
C ASP A 61 -22.53 10.22 26.56
N TYR A 62 -23.13 11.32 27.01
CA TYR A 62 -24.49 11.78 26.68
C TYR A 62 -24.71 13.23 27.14
N ASP A 63 -25.72 13.91 26.59
CA ASP A 63 -26.12 15.27 27.01
C ASP A 63 -26.79 15.25 28.39
N LYS A 64 -25.96 15.42 29.44
CA LYS A 64 -26.37 15.44 30.85
C LYS A 64 -27.34 16.57 31.22
N ASN A 65 -27.51 17.58 30.36
CA ASN A 65 -28.46 18.66 30.60
C ASN A 65 -29.88 18.30 30.15
N LYS A 66 -30.03 17.30 29.26
CA LYS A 66 -31.32 16.84 28.71
C LYS A 66 -31.72 15.45 29.17
N TYR A 67 -30.76 14.64 29.63
CA TYR A 67 -31.00 13.24 29.95
C TYR A 67 -30.44 12.82 31.31
N ARG A 68 -31.19 11.96 32.02
CA ARG A 68 -30.68 11.19 33.17
C ARG A 68 -30.40 9.74 32.74
N LEU A 69 -29.23 9.22 33.10
CA LEU A 69 -28.88 7.82 32.88
C LEU A 69 -29.15 7.01 34.15
N GLU A 70 -29.89 5.91 34.02
CA GLU A 70 -30.12 4.92 35.07
C GLU A 70 -29.49 3.58 34.68
N LYS A 71 -28.82 2.96 35.64
CA LYS A 71 -28.08 1.70 35.46
C LYS A 71 -28.98 0.55 35.91
N LEU A 72 -29.38 -0.32 34.98
CA LEU A 72 -30.37 -1.37 35.23
C LEU A 72 -29.69 -2.68 35.68
N ASN A 73 -28.81 -3.22 34.84
CA ASN A 73 -28.22 -4.54 35.05
C ASN A 73 -26.83 -4.65 34.39
N LEU A 74 -25.95 -5.49 34.96
CA LEU A 74 -24.58 -5.69 34.49
C LEU A 74 -24.21 -7.18 34.54
N THR A 75 -24.39 -7.87 33.42
CA THR A 75 -24.22 -9.34 33.32
C THR A 75 -22.84 -9.69 32.76
N LYS A 76 -22.13 -10.60 33.43
CA LYS A 76 -20.82 -11.13 33.00
C LYS A 76 -20.98 -12.54 32.44
N ASN A 77 -20.58 -12.75 31.19
CA ASN A 77 -20.48 -14.09 30.60
C ASN A 77 -18.99 -14.48 30.50
N PHE A 78 -18.57 -15.38 31.41
CA PHE A 78 -17.19 -15.85 31.50
C PHE A 78 -16.83 -16.92 30.46
N GLN A 79 -17.80 -17.58 29.82
CA GLN A 79 -17.53 -18.56 28.76
C GLN A 79 -17.12 -17.84 27.47
N ASP A 80 -17.92 -16.86 27.05
CA ASP A 80 -17.67 -16.07 25.84
C ASP A 80 -16.75 -14.86 26.06
N ASN A 81 -16.39 -14.57 27.31
CA ASN A 81 -15.58 -13.43 27.74
C ASN A 81 -16.20 -12.07 27.36
N GLN A 82 -17.48 -11.91 27.73
CA GLN A 82 -18.34 -10.78 27.39
C GLN A 82 -18.96 -10.12 28.63
N LEU A 83 -19.30 -8.83 28.51
CA LEU A 83 -20.02 -8.05 29.50
C LEU A 83 -21.21 -7.35 28.82
N ILE A 84 -22.40 -7.53 29.38
CA ILE A 84 -23.63 -6.89 28.92
C ILE A 84 -24.03 -5.85 29.96
N ALA A 85 -24.10 -4.58 29.57
CA ALA A 85 -24.49 -3.46 30.42
C ALA A 85 -25.82 -2.86 29.93
N GLU A 86 -26.86 -2.98 30.74
CA GLU A 86 -28.22 -2.54 30.44
C GLU A 86 -28.52 -1.25 31.20
N VAL A 87 -28.95 -0.22 30.49
CA VAL A 87 -29.19 1.13 31.02
C VAL A 87 -30.47 1.73 30.43
N SER A 88 -31.07 2.66 31.15
CA SER A 88 -32.18 3.48 30.67
C SER A 88 -31.73 4.94 30.59
N LEU A 89 -32.04 5.61 29.49
CA LEU A 89 -31.83 7.04 29.33
C LEU A 89 -33.18 7.76 29.38
N ILE A 90 -33.42 8.52 30.45
CA ILE A 90 -34.66 9.26 30.67
C ILE A 90 -34.51 10.67 30.09
N ASP A 91 -35.34 11.01 29.12
CA ASP A 91 -35.52 12.37 28.61
C ASP A 91 -36.17 13.25 29.70
N LEU A 92 -35.47 14.29 30.16
CA LEU A 92 -35.90 15.12 31.29
C LEU A 92 -37.09 16.04 30.94
N GLU A 93 -37.23 16.42 29.68
CA GLU A 93 -38.35 17.26 29.20
C GLU A 93 -39.59 16.40 28.94
N LYS A 94 -39.42 15.21 28.35
CA LYS A 94 -40.52 14.34 27.91
C LYS A 94 -40.92 13.27 28.92
N GLN A 95 -40.10 13.03 29.95
CA GLN A 95 -40.27 11.95 30.94
C GLN A 95 -40.37 10.53 30.32
N VAL A 96 -39.74 10.34 29.14
CA VAL A 96 -39.71 9.05 28.44
C VAL A 96 -38.40 8.32 28.72
N ALA A 97 -38.50 7.06 29.13
CA ALA A 97 -37.37 6.16 29.32
C ALA A 97 -36.98 5.45 28.01
N ILE A 98 -35.72 5.59 27.59
CA ILE A 98 -35.16 4.97 26.38
C ILE A 98 -34.16 3.88 26.81
N PRO A 99 -34.53 2.58 26.77
CA PRO A 99 -33.61 1.51 27.12
C PRO A 99 -32.50 1.35 26.07
N LYS A 100 -31.28 1.06 26.53
CA LYS A 100 -30.09 0.75 25.71
C LYS A 100 -29.28 -0.37 26.36
N THR A 101 -28.80 -1.29 25.54
CA THR A 101 -27.93 -2.39 25.96
C THR A 101 -26.59 -2.29 25.24
N PHE A 102 -25.50 -2.31 26.00
CA PHE A 102 -24.13 -2.25 25.49
C PHE A 102 -23.45 -3.61 25.71
N LEU A 103 -22.84 -4.15 24.66
CA LEU A 103 -22.06 -5.38 24.68
C LEU A 103 -20.57 -5.04 24.57
N PHE A 104 -19.78 -5.49 25.54
CA PHE A 104 -18.33 -5.33 25.56
C PHE A 104 -17.64 -6.69 25.51
N ASN A 105 -16.63 -6.82 24.65
CA ASN A 105 -15.90 -8.06 24.39
C ASN A 105 -14.39 -7.82 24.48
N SER A 106 -13.60 -8.89 24.57
CA SER A 106 -12.11 -8.88 24.52
C SER A 106 -11.39 -8.48 25.81
N PHE A 107 -11.94 -8.81 26.98
CA PHE A 107 -11.26 -8.70 28.28
C PHE A 107 -10.05 -9.64 28.39
N LEU A 108 -9.15 -9.37 29.33
CA LEU A 108 -7.99 -10.23 29.60
C LEU A 108 -8.43 -11.64 30.03
N LYS A 109 -8.15 -12.65 29.20
CA LYS A 109 -8.40 -14.06 29.52
C LYS A 109 -7.33 -14.61 30.46
N ILE A 110 -7.64 -14.69 31.76
CA ILE A 110 -6.86 -15.47 32.72
C ILE A 110 -7.03 -16.96 32.38
N GLN A 111 -5.94 -17.69 32.15
CA GLN A 111 -5.99 -19.15 32.02
C GLN A 111 -6.16 -19.78 33.41
N ASN A 112 -7.13 -20.68 33.56
CA ASN A 112 -7.53 -21.27 34.83
C ASN A 112 -6.56 -22.37 35.32
N ASP A 113 -5.29 -22.04 35.52
CA ASP A 113 -4.33 -22.95 36.13
C ASP A 113 -4.36 -22.82 37.66
N LYS A 114 -5.00 -23.80 38.33
CA LYS A 114 -5.34 -23.75 39.77
C LYS A 114 -4.12 -23.70 40.71
N ASN A 115 -2.91 -23.85 40.18
CA ASN A 115 -1.68 -23.76 40.95
C ASN A 115 -1.16 -22.32 41.12
N GLU A 116 -1.36 -21.43 40.15
CA GLU A 116 -0.93 -20.03 40.29
C GLU A 116 -1.73 -19.28 41.36
N LEU A 117 -3.04 -19.52 41.44
CA LEU A 117 -3.90 -18.88 42.44
C LEU A 117 -3.44 -19.20 43.87
N LYS A 118 -3.01 -20.45 44.13
CA LYS A 118 -2.42 -20.85 45.42
C LYS A 118 -1.09 -20.15 45.70
N ASN A 119 -0.25 -19.96 44.69
CA ASN A 119 1.02 -19.25 44.85
C ASN A 119 0.82 -17.75 45.10
N LEU A 120 -0.13 -17.11 44.39
CA LEU A 120 -0.54 -15.73 44.62
C LEU A 120 -1.10 -15.53 46.05
N GLN A 121 -1.98 -16.42 46.51
CA GLN A 121 -2.48 -16.41 47.89
C GLN A 121 -1.32 -16.48 48.90
N LYS A 122 -0.38 -17.42 48.69
CA LYS A 122 0.77 -17.66 49.57
C LYS A 122 1.76 -16.48 49.58
N VAL A 123 1.96 -15.81 48.44
CA VAL A 123 2.77 -14.58 48.36
C VAL A 123 2.09 -13.42 49.08
N GLN A 124 0.76 -13.28 48.97
CA GLN A 124 0.00 -12.26 49.71
C GLN A 124 0.01 -12.53 51.22
N ASP A 125 -0.16 -13.77 51.67
CA ASP A 125 -0.03 -14.15 53.09
C ASP A 125 1.36 -13.84 53.65
N ILE A 126 2.42 -14.11 52.87
CA ILE A 126 3.81 -13.77 53.24
C ILE A 126 3.98 -12.24 53.33
N GLN A 127 3.47 -11.48 52.36
CA GLN A 127 3.56 -10.01 52.37
C GLN A 127 2.75 -9.39 53.52
N GLN A 128 1.59 -9.94 53.87
CA GLN A 128 0.82 -9.51 55.04
C GLN A 128 1.54 -9.83 56.36
N LYS A 129 2.11 -11.04 56.51
CA LYS A 129 2.93 -11.38 57.68
C LYS A 129 4.17 -10.49 57.79
N THR A 130 4.84 -10.20 56.67
CA THR A 130 6.00 -9.28 56.63
C THR A 130 5.59 -7.88 57.08
N LYS A 131 4.47 -7.34 56.58
CA LYS A 131 3.94 -6.04 57.04
C LYS A 131 3.54 -6.04 58.52
N GLN A 132 2.94 -7.11 59.04
CA GLN A 132 2.62 -7.21 60.47
C GLN A 132 3.88 -7.30 61.35
N GLU A 133 4.94 -7.98 60.89
CA GLU A 133 6.24 -7.96 61.56
C GLU A 133 6.94 -6.59 61.47
N GLU A 134 6.89 -5.90 60.33
CA GLU A 134 7.41 -4.54 60.21
C GLU A 134 6.68 -3.55 61.12
N ILE A 135 5.36 -3.70 61.29
CA ILE A 135 4.57 -2.90 62.22
C ILE A 135 4.99 -3.19 63.68
N LYS A 136 5.13 -4.46 64.08
CA LYS A 136 5.68 -4.80 65.41
C LYS A 136 7.09 -4.24 65.63
N LYS A 137 8.00 -4.44 64.67
CA LYS A 137 9.39 -3.95 64.71
C LYS A 137 9.50 -2.42 64.65
N ARG A 138 8.46 -1.71 64.21
CA ARG A 138 8.34 -0.24 64.31
C ARG A 138 7.87 0.24 65.69
N VAL A 139 7.06 -0.52 66.42
CA VAL A 139 6.63 -0.18 67.78
C VAL A 139 7.79 -0.34 68.79
N GLU A 140 8.62 -1.37 68.63
CA GLU A 140 9.73 -1.67 69.56
C GLU A 140 10.98 -0.76 69.40
N LYS A 141 11.02 0.14 68.40
CA LYS A 141 12.22 0.97 68.10
C LYS A 141 11.99 2.48 68.24
N GLN A 142 11.47 2.91 69.40
CA GLN A 142 11.59 4.29 69.90
C GLN A 142 12.60 4.46 71.06
N VAL A 143 13.71 3.70 71.08
CA VAL A 143 14.76 3.86 72.12
C VAL A 143 16.18 3.91 71.53
N LYS A 144 16.80 5.11 71.61
CA LYS A 144 18.24 5.46 71.66
C LYS A 144 19.20 5.18 70.45
N LYS A 145 20.09 6.17 70.26
CA LYS A 145 21.36 6.24 69.49
C LYS A 145 22.54 5.59 70.26
N PRO A 146 23.82 5.61 69.80
CA PRO A 146 24.42 5.50 68.44
C PRO A 146 25.70 4.58 68.37
N ALA A 147 26.32 4.39 67.19
CA ALA A 147 27.76 4.04 67.00
C ALA A 147 28.24 4.21 65.52
N LYS A 148 29.54 4.00 65.22
CA LYS A 148 30.21 4.17 63.88
C LYS A 148 31.21 2.99 63.56
N PRO A 149 31.96 2.92 62.42
CA PRO A 149 32.52 1.68 61.77
C PRO A 149 34.06 1.54 62.04
N PRO A 150 35.02 0.87 61.29
CA PRO A 150 35.10 0.48 59.84
C PRO A 150 35.99 -0.75 59.41
N LYS A 151 36.33 -0.85 58.09
CA LYS A 151 37.51 -1.49 57.40
C LYS A 151 37.44 -2.98 56.91
N ILE A 152 37.61 -3.34 55.60
CA ILE A 152 38.83 -3.46 54.70
C ILE A 152 39.71 -4.73 55.01
N PRO A 153 40.34 -5.54 54.09
CA PRO A 153 40.13 -5.91 52.65
C PRO A 153 40.54 -7.39 52.21
N GLU A 154 40.74 -7.64 50.88
CA GLU A 154 41.62 -8.67 50.20
C GLU A 154 41.21 -10.18 50.20
N LYS A 155 41.77 -11.21 49.48
CA LYS A 155 42.83 -11.53 48.43
C LYS A 155 42.53 -12.99 47.88
N VAL A 156 43.10 -13.68 46.85
CA VAL A 156 43.70 -13.44 45.48
C VAL A 156 44.09 -14.81 44.80
N ARG A 157 44.46 -14.87 43.49
CA ARG A 157 45.01 -16.01 42.65
C ARG A 157 43.97 -17.04 42.10
N ASN A 158 44.01 -17.57 40.84
CA ASN A 158 45.01 -18.21 39.92
C ASN A 158 45.15 -19.75 40.14
N ASP A 159 45.42 -20.67 39.18
CA ASP A 159 46.03 -20.60 37.82
C ASP A 159 45.86 -21.92 36.96
N THR A 160 46.16 -21.90 35.63
CA THR A 160 46.61 -23.03 34.74
C THR A 160 45.78 -24.34 34.47
N LYS A 161 46.00 -25.23 33.45
CA LYS A 161 46.44 -25.19 32.00
C LYS A 161 46.40 -26.60 31.31
N LYS A 162 46.40 -26.67 29.95
CA LYS A 162 46.76 -27.80 29.01
C LYS A 162 45.77 -29.03 28.85
N ILE A 163 45.58 -29.79 27.72
CA ILE A 163 46.29 -30.24 26.45
C ILE A 163 46.70 -31.76 26.52
N LEU A 164 46.55 -32.70 25.54
CA LEU A 164 46.36 -32.72 24.05
C LEU A 164 45.81 -34.09 23.48
N ASP A 165 45.29 -34.13 22.23
CA ASP A 165 45.33 -35.24 21.19
C ASP A 165 44.65 -36.64 21.41
N SER A 166 44.43 -37.56 20.43
CA SER A 166 44.59 -37.60 18.94
C SER A 166 43.78 -38.71 18.19
N SER A 167 43.63 -38.56 16.85
CA SER A 167 43.67 -39.60 15.78
C SER A 167 42.45 -40.45 15.28
N LYS A 168 42.20 -40.32 13.95
CA LYS A 168 41.85 -41.27 12.82
C LYS A 168 41.35 -42.71 13.13
N THR A 169 40.48 -43.37 12.33
CA THR A 169 40.66 -43.70 10.88
C THR A 169 39.33 -44.06 10.16
N ILE A 170 39.38 -44.36 8.84
CA ILE A 170 38.29 -44.43 7.83
C ILE A 170 37.80 -45.87 7.57
N PHE A 171 36.50 -46.07 7.26
CA PHE A 171 36.03 -47.00 6.21
C PHE A 171 34.60 -46.67 5.71
N ARG A 172 34.24 -47.10 4.49
CA ARG A 172 32.87 -47.13 3.92
C ARG A 172 32.42 -48.60 3.77
N PRO A 173 31.10 -48.88 3.87
CA PRO A 173 30.39 -49.22 2.63
C PRO A 173 28.97 -48.63 2.50
N LYS A 174 28.39 -48.85 1.32
CA LYS A 174 26.95 -48.74 0.95
C LYS A 174 26.56 -50.08 0.32
N PRO A 175 25.26 -50.39 0.09
CA PRO A 175 24.05 -49.97 0.81
C PRO A 175 23.22 -51.21 1.24
N ASP A 176 22.05 -51.02 1.87
CA ASP A 176 20.89 -51.88 1.57
C ASP A 176 19.55 -51.15 1.85
N PHE A 177 18.44 -51.69 1.36
CA PHE A 177 17.15 -51.00 1.22
C PHE A 177 15.95 -51.93 1.47
N SER A 178 15.53 -52.15 2.73
CA SER A 178 14.20 -52.76 2.99
C SER A 178 13.57 -52.49 4.36
N GLN A 179 12.34 -51.98 4.30
CA GLN A 179 11.17 -52.26 5.16
C GLN A 179 11.06 -51.74 6.61
N ASN A 180 9.80 -51.48 6.98
CA ASN A 180 9.22 -51.46 8.33
C ASN A 180 9.55 -50.30 9.28
N LEU A 181 9.10 -49.09 8.92
CA LEU A 181 8.67 -48.09 9.93
C LEU A 181 7.52 -48.65 10.78
N LYS A 182 7.82 -49.14 11.99
CA LYS A 182 6.85 -49.18 13.11
C LYS A 182 7.11 -47.97 14.02
N LYS A 183 6.03 -47.32 14.47
CA LYS A 183 6.10 -46.24 15.45
C LYS A 183 6.75 -46.75 16.74
N GLN A 184 7.83 -46.11 17.18
CA GLN A 184 8.30 -46.18 18.57
C GLN A 184 8.45 -44.76 19.10
N THR A 185 7.78 -44.49 20.22
CA THR A 185 7.88 -43.22 20.95
C THR A 185 9.08 -43.30 21.89
N PRO A 186 10.09 -42.43 21.79
CA PRO A 186 11.14 -42.34 22.80
C PRO A 186 10.53 -41.87 24.12
N LYS A 187 10.85 -42.57 25.22
CA LYS A 187 10.50 -42.10 26.57
C LYS A 187 11.42 -40.93 26.93
N TYR A 188 10.87 -39.86 27.48
CA TYR A 188 11.67 -38.94 28.28
C TYR A 188 12.09 -39.65 29.58
N GLN A 189 13.32 -39.44 30.02
CA GLN A 189 13.75 -39.69 31.39
C GLN A 189 13.85 -38.34 32.10
N ASP A 190 13.33 -38.25 33.32
CA ASP A 190 13.45 -37.05 34.13
C ASP A 190 14.90 -36.85 34.57
N SER A 191 15.49 -35.74 34.12
CA SER A 191 16.64 -35.11 34.77
C SER A 191 16.45 -33.59 34.66
N THR A 192 16.29 -32.94 35.81
CA THR A 192 15.96 -31.51 35.90
C THR A 192 17.20 -30.65 36.11
N PRO A 193 17.57 -29.81 35.12
CA PRO A 193 18.26 -28.56 35.39
C PRO A 193 17.24 -27.42 35.53
N ASN A 194 17.45 -26.54 36.52
CA ASN A 194 16.62 -25.33 36.68
C ASN A 194 16.75 -24.43 35.45
N PHE A 195 15.65 -24.18 34.76
CA PHE A 195 15.50 -23.03 33.87
C PHE A 195 14.69 -21.95 34.57
N GLU A 196 15.33 -20.82 34.88
CA GLU A 196 14.60 -19.57 35.09
C GLU A 196 13.85 -19.21 33.81
N PRO A 197 12.67 -18.58 33.89
CA PRO A 197 11.91 -18.20 32.70
C PRO A 197 12.69 -17.16 31.88
N LEU A 198 13.21 -17.58 30.73
CA LEU A 198 13.81 -16.72 29.73
C LEU A 198 12.73 -15.84 29.07
N SER A 199 12.33 -14.79 29.79
CA SER A 199 11.70 -13.61 29.21
C SER A 199 12.54 -13.14 28.02
N PRO A 200 11.97 -12.88 26.84
CA PRO A 200 12.72 -12.47 25.66
C PRO A 200 13.24 -11.04 25.82
N LYS A 201 14.34 -10.89 26.57
CA LYS A 201 15.20 -9.72 26.51
C LYS A 201 15.78 -9.64 25.09
N ILE A 202 15.18 -8.80 24.26
CA ILE A 202 15.83 -8.28 23.06
C ILE A 202 17.13 -7.64 23.54
N ILE A 203 18.27 -8.22 23.18
CA ILE A 203 19.59 -7.70 23.57
C ILE A 203 19.91 -6.51 22.65
N SER A 204 19.39 -5.34 23.02
CA SER A 204 19.65 -4.06 22.35
C SER A 204 21.15 -3.72 22.28
N ASN A 205 21.94 -4.23 23.22
CA ASN A 205 23.38 -4.01 23.35
C ASN A 205 24.23 -4.45 22.12
N ASN A 206 23.68 -5.20 21.17
CA ASN A 206 24.39 -5.57 19.94
C ASN A 206 24.36 -4.48 18.85
N PHE A 207 23.53 -3.45 18.98
CA PHE A 207 23.77 -2.20 18.25
C PHE A 207 24.91 -1.47 18.96
N HIS A 208 26.12 -1.55 18.37
CA HIS A 208 27.27 -0.79 18.86
C HIS A 208 26.91 0.70 18.96
N SER A 209 27.31 1.33 20.05
CA SER A 209 27.20 2.78 20.24
C SER A 209 28.16 3.51 19.30
N VAL A 210 27.77 3.63 18.03
CA VAL A 210 28.46 4.43 17.03
C VAL A 210 28.55 5.86 17.56
N ASN A 211 29.76 6.28 17.93
CA ASN A 211 30.01 7.61 18.45
C ASN A 211 29.91 8.62 17.31
N TYR A 212 28.69 9.06 17.00
CA TYR A 212 28.35 9.93 15.89
C TYR A 212 28.96 11.33 16.09
N ASN A 213 30.22 11.48 15.68
CA ASN A 213 30.93 12.75 15.65
C ASN A 213 30.24 13.70 14.66
N SER A 214 29.36 14.56 15.18
CA SER A 214 28.30 15.30 14.47
C SER A 214 28.80 16.40 13.52
N LYS A 215 30.11 16.50 13.29
CA LYS A 215 30.73 17.56 12.48
C LYS A 215 30.70 17.31 10.97
N ASN A 216 30.62 16.06 10.50
CA ASN A 216 30.81 15.70 9.09
C ASN A 216 29.57 15.02 8.43
N TYR A 217 28.37 15.58 8.61
CA TYR A 217 27.14 15.09 7.96
C TYR A 217 26.91 15.62 6.52
N ASN A 218 27.89 16.29 5.92
CA ASN A 218 27.72 17.13 4.71
C ASN A 218 27.66 16.38 3.35
N HIS A 219 27.73 15.05 3.31
CA HIS A 219 28.04 14.29 2.07
C HIS A 219 26.91 14.16 1.02
N LEU A 220 25.75 14.79 1.20
CA LEU A 220 24.62 14.74 0.26
C LEU A 220 24.13 16.11 -0.24
N PHE A 221 24.86 17.19 0.07
CA PHE A 221 24.42 18.55 -0.26
C PHE A 221 25.29 19.20 -1.34
N ASN A 222 24.68 19.54 -2.49
CA ASN A 222 25.06 20.78 -3.16
C ASN A 222 24.57 21.92 -2.27
N GLN A 223 25.48 22.54 -1.51
CA GLN A 223 25.11 23.64 -0.63
C GLN A 223 24.55 24.80 -1.43
N ASN A 224 23.31 25.19 -1.14
CA ASN A 224 22.77 26.47 -1.59
C ASN A 224 23.65 27.58 -1.00
N PRO A 225 24.30 28.43 -1.83
CA PRO A 225 25.37 29.33 -1.38
C PRO A 225 24.93 30.43 -0.39
N LYS A 226 23.63 30.50 -0.06
CA LYS A 226 23.03 31.48 0.86
C LYS A 226 22.73 30.96 2.27
N LEU A 227 22.64 29.64 2.49
CA LEU A 227 22.19 29.06 3.77
C LEU A 227 23.27 28.18 4.42
N LYS A 228 23.34 28.17 5.76
CA LYS A 228 24.40 27.48 6.52
C LYS A 228 23.81 26.61 7.63
N TYR A 229 23.73 25.32 7.35
CA TYR A 229 23.25 24.30 8.28
C TYR A 229 24.32 23.91 9.31
N VAL A 230 23.91 23.83 10.57
CA VAL A 230 24.68 23.24 11.69
C VAL A 230 23.81 22.20 12.41
N ASN A 231 24.39 21.36 13.26
CA ASN A 231 23.71 20.25 13.95
C ASN A 231 22.70 20.73 15.04
N LYS A 232 21.62 21.38 14.60
CA LYS A 232 20.43 21.79 15.34
C LYS A 232 19.19 21.61 14.46
N ILE A 233 18.00 21.58 15.06
CA ILE A 233 16.74 21.75 14.34
C ILE A 233 16.51 23.26 14.06
N TYR A 234 16.02 23.59 12.87
CA TYR A 234 15.57 24.92 12.47
C TYR A 234 14.04 24.97 12.46
N THR A 235 13.44 26.12 12.78
CA THR A 235 11.96 26.30 12.81
C THR A 235 11.55 27.60 12.11
N GLU A 236 10.39 27.60 11.46
CA GLU A 236 9.88 28.70 10.63
C GLU A 236 9.68 30.02 11.42
N SER A 237 9.38 29.93 12.72
CA SER A 237 9.25 31.09 13.61
C SER A 237 10.56 31.66 14.15
N GLN A 238 11.67 30.91 14.05
CA GLN A 238 13.00 31.33 14.53
C GLN A 238 14.00 31.58 13.41
N ASN A 239 13.76 30.99 12.24
CA ASN A 239 14.64 30.97 11.07
C ASN A 239 13.80 30.99 9.77
N PRO A 240 12.90 31.98 9.55
CA PRO A 240 12.00 32.02 8.39
C PRO A 240 12.73 32.00 7.04
N GLU A 241 13.97 32.49 6.99
CA GLU A 241 14.86 32.45 5.82
C GLU A 241 15.19 31.03 5.33
N TYR A 242 15.06 30.02 6.20
CA TYR A 242 15.24 28.60 5.87
C TYR A 242 13.96 27.91 5.35
N PHE A 243 12.83 28.63 5.33
CA PHE A 243 11.52 28.11 4.93
C PHE A 243 10.83 29.00 3.89
N ARG A 244 11.58 29.86 3.19
CA ARG A 244 11.04 30.75 2.16
C ARG A 244 11.34 30.26 0.74
N ASP A 245 10.28 29.89 0.02
CA ASP A 245 10.33 29.30 -1.32
C ASP A 245 9.71 30.20 -2.41
N ASP A 246 8.99 31.26 -2.04
CA ASP A 246 8.33 32.17 -2.97
C ASP A 246 9.33 33.06 -3.72
N HIS A 247 9.06 33.26 -5.01
CA HIS A 247 9.79 34.14 -5.93
C HIS A 247 11.31 33.91 -5.94
N TYR A 248 11.73 32.65 -5.82
CA TYR A 248 13.12 32.26 -5.58
C TYR A 248 13.96 32.10 -6.85
N PHE A 249 13.39 31.54 -7.93
CA PHE A 249 14.13 31.07 -9.11
C PHE A 249 13.95 31.94 -10.35
N ASP A 250 14.96 31.93 -11.22
CA ASP A 250 14.92 32.54 -12.55
C ASP A 250 14.10 31.70 -13.54
N LYS A 251 13.51 32.35 -14.56
CA LYS A 251 12.63 31.71 -15.55
C LYS A 251 13.26 30.48 -16.20
N ASN A 252 14.50 30.61 -16.67
CA ASN A 252 15.20 29.55 -17.40
C ASN A 252 15.41 28.32 -16.52
N PHE A 253 15.84 28.50 -15.26
CA PHE A 253 15.98 27.40 -14.31
C PHE A 253 14.66 26.62 -14.13
N LEU A 254 13.52 27.33 -14.03
CA LEU A 254 12.22 26.67 -13.88
C LEU A 254 11.77 25.95 -15.15
N LEU A 255 12.00 26.49 -16.35
CA LEU A 255 11.56 25.88 -17.61
C LEU A 255 12.53 24.79 -18.14
N GLU A 256 13.75 24.71 -17.62
CA GLU A 256 14.76 23.70 -17.97
C GLU A 256 14.84 22.52 -16.99
N LYS A 257 14.09 22.57 -15.87
CA LYS A 257 14.21 21.59 -14.76
C LYS A 257 12.93 20.83 -14.47
N SER A 258 13.09 19.58 -14.03
CA SER A 258 11.98 18.78 -13.53
C SER A 258 11.41 19.37 -12.23
N ALA A 259 10.12 19.10 -11.96
CA ALA A 259 9.48 19.45 -10.69
C ALA A 259 10.13 18.76 -9.46
N PHE A 260 10.93 17.72 -9.67
CA PHE A 260 11.77 17.09 -8.65
C PHE A 260 13.01 17.94 -8.35
N GLU A 261 13.81 18.29 -9.37
CA GLU A 261 15.02 19.11 -9.21
C GLU A 261 14.72 20.52 -8.65
N ILE A 262 13.61 21.13 -9.06
CA ILE A 262 13.19 22.45 -8.55
C ILE A 262 12.93 22.37 -7.03
N ILE A 263 12.22 21.33 -6.58
CA ILE A 263 11.96 21.11 -5.14
C ILE A 263 13.23 20.83 -4.36
N GLN A 264 14.12 19.97 -4.86
CA GLN A 264 15.40 19.70 -4.19
C GLN A 264 16.29 20.94 -4.04
N SER A 265 16.03 21.97 -4.84
CA SER A 265 16.73 23.25 -4.82
C SER A 265 16.14 24.29 -3.86
N THR A 266 14.98 24.06 -3.22
CA THR A 266 14.35 25.06 -2.33
C THR A 266 14.89 25.03 -0.89
N PRO A 267 14.85 26.18 -0.18
CA PRO A 267 15.10 26.24 1.26
C PRO A 267 14.25 25.26 2.07
N LYS A 268 12.93 25.15 1.84
CA LYS A 268 12.07 24.22 2.60
C LYS A 268 12.53 22.76 2.46
N TYR A 269 12.87 22.30 1.27
CA TYR A 269 13.34 20.92 1.06
C TYR A 269 14.66 20.67 1.81
N GLN A 270 15.65 21.54 1.61
CA GLN A 270 16.98 21.39 2.20
C GLN A 270 16.93 21.43 3.73
N THR A 271 16.11 22.32 4.29
CA THR A 271 15.86 22.41 5.73
C THR A 271 15.05 21.22 6.25
N GLY A 272 14.09 20.69 5.48
CA GLY A 272 13.35 19.48 5.79
C GLY A 272 14.27 18.25 5.91
N VAL A 273 15.11 18.02 4.90
CA VAL A 273 16.11 16.94 4.88
C VAL A 273 17.11 17.07 6.03
N HIS A 274 17.63 18.28 6.27
CA HIS A 274 18.54 18.56 7.38
C HIS A 274 17.89 18.30 8.76
N ASN A 275 16.68 18.81 8.97
CA ASN A 275 15.94 18.60 10.21
C ASN A 275 15.62 17.12 10.44
N LEU A 276 15.19 16.40 9.40
CA LEU A 276 14.90 14.98 9.49
C LEU A 276 16.15 14.16 9.83
N TYR A 277 17.28 14.40 9.15
CA TYR A 277 18.53 13.71 9.50
C TYR A 277 18.99 14.04 10.93
N THR A 278 18.91 15.30 11.35
CA THR A 278 19.24 15.70 12.73
C THR A 278 18.35 14.98 13.75
N PHE A 279 17.04 14.92 13.50
CA PHE A 279 16.09 14.18 14.32
C PHE A 279 16.41 12.67 14.34
N LEU A 280 16.65 12.04 13.20
CA LEU A 280 16.93 10.62 13.11
C LEU A 280 18.20 10.20 13.87
N TYR A 281 19.25 11.02 13.92
CA TYR A 281 20.48 10.68 14.64
C TYR A 281 20.54 11.12 16.12
N THR A 282 19.71 12.07 16.57
CA THR A 282 19.80 12.59 17.95
C THR A 282 18.46 12.79 18.67
N GLY A 283 17.34 12.33 18.11
CA GLY A 283 15.99 12.72 18.57
C GLY A 283 15.52 12.07 19.88
N GLU A 284 16.13 10.96 20.32
CA GLU A 284 15.79 10.24 21.55
C GLU A 284 16.90 10.38 22.58
N HIS A 285 16.83 11.42 23.43
CA HIS A 285 17.85 11.70 24.47
C HIS A 285 19.29 11.76 23.90
N ASN A 286 19.45 12.38 22.72
CA ASN A 286 20.69 12.41 21.92
C ASN A 286 21.17 11.05 21.39
N GLN A 287 20.30 10.04 21.33
CA GLN A 287 20.50 8.79 20.60
C GLN A 287 19.74 8.80 19.25
N PRO A 288 20.10 7.91 18.31
CA PRO A 288 19.35 7.70 17.08
C PRO A 288 17.93 7.17 17.34
N ILE A 289 16.99 7.54 16.46
CA ILE A 289 15.61 7.05 16.45
C ILE A 289 15.56 5.61 15.97
N ASN A 290 14.72 4.79 16.60
CA ASN A 290 14.50 3.40 16.19
C ASN A 290 13.00 3.11 15.98
N PHE A 291 12.56 2.88 14.74
CA PHE A 291 11.17 2.51 14.41
C PHE A 291 10.91 0.98 14.42
N LEU A 292 11.86 0.18 14.91
CA LEU A 292 11.66 -1.25 15.20
C LEU A 292 11.17 -1.48 16.65
N GLU A 293 11.25 -0.45 17.49
CA GLU A 293 10.75 -0.43 18.88
C GLU A 293 9.22 -0.27 18.96
N PRO A 294 8.62 -0.43 20.16
CA PRO A 294 7.20 -0.17 20.37
C PRO A 294 6.75 1.21 19.88
N ASN A 295 5.55 1.27 19.30
CA ASN A 295 5.05 2.43 18.57
C ASN A 295 4.84 3.66 19.47
N ASP A 296 5.56 4.75 19.19
CA ASP A 296 5.49 6.02 19.91
C ASP A 296 4.86 7.11 19.01
N GLU A 297 3.71 7.63 19.45
CA GLU A 297 2.94 8.64 18.71
C GLU A 297 3.69 9.98 18.57
N ASN A 298 4.53 10.36 19.53
CA ASN A 298 5.34 11.58 19.44
C ASN A 298 6.57 11.39 18.53
N ARG A 299 7.19 10.20 18.55
CA ARG A 299 8.25 9.79 17.61
C ARG A 299 7.73 9.85 16.17
N ASN A 300 6.56 9.27 15.92
CA ASN A 300 5.87 9.31 14.63
C ASN A 300 5.46 10.74 14.24
N ARG A 301 4.86 11.51 15.15
CA ARG A 301 4.42 12.88 14.86
C ARG A 301 5.60 13.78 14.46
N LYS A 302 6.73 13.72 15.18
CA LYS A 302 7.95 14.46 14.83
C LYS A 302 8.50 14.06 13.47
N PHE A 303 8.52 12.76 13.15
CA PHE A 303 8.95 12.27 11.84
C PHE A 303 8.15 12.93 10.71
N TRP A 304 6.81 12.89 10.78
CA TRP A 304 5.95 13.52 9.79
C TRP A 304 6.05 15.06 9.78
N GLU A 305 6.26 15.70 10.93
CA GLU A 305 6.53 17.14 11.03
C GLU A 305 7.82 17.57 10.28
N TYR A 306 8.79 16.67 10.08
CA TYR A 306 10.01 16.93 9.30
C TYR A 306 9.96 16.42 7.85
N THR A 307 9.25 15.35 7.51
CA THR A 307 9.15 14.86 6.12
C THR A 307 8.31 15.74 5.19
N LYS A 308 7.41 16.57 5.74
CA LYS A 308 6.39 17.34 4.99
C LYS A 308 6.91 18.27 3.89
N TYR A 309 8.20 18.64 3.92
CA TYR A 309 8.84 19.46 2.88
C TYR A 309 9.72 18.64 1.92
N ILE A 310 9.87 17.34 2.16
CA ILE A 310 10.76 16.44 1.40
C ILE A 310 9.98 15.71 0.30
N GLY A 311 8.79 15.20 0.61
CA GLY A 311 7.98 14.42 -0.32
C GLY A 311 8.37 12.94 -0.48
N HIS A 312 9.47 12.47 0.14
CA HIS A 312 9.82 11.04 0.17
C HIS A 312 10.39 10.55 1.52
N TYR A 313 10.38 9.23 1.72
CA TYR A 313 11.01 8.53 2.85
C TYR A 313 11.38 7.07 2.51
N GLY A 314 11.99 6.34 3.45
CA GLY A 314 12.25 4.90 3.36
C GLY A 314 13.71 4.48 3.15
N ASP A 315 14.55 5.41 2.64
CA ASP A 315 15.96 5.18 2.32
C ASP A 315 16.94 6.10 3.09
N PHE A 316 16.45 6.80 4.13
CA PHE A 316 17.29 7.61 5.03
C PHE A 316 18.19 6.71 5.89
N GLY A 317 19.51 6.95 5.85
CA GLY A 317 20.53 6.14 6.55
C GLY A 317 21.71 5.79 5.63
N LYS A 318 22.90 5.58 6.19
CA LYS A 318 24.14 5.32 5.43
C LYS A 318 24.26 3.88 4.96
N ASN A 319 23.70 2.94 5.72
CA ASN A 319 23.78 1.50 5.50
C ASN A 319 22.39 0.85 5.66
N ASN A 320 22.27 -0.43 5.35
CA ASN A 320 20.98 -1.13 5.39
C ASN A 320 20.36 -1.23 6.80
N ASP A 321 21.18 -1.27 7.86
CA ASP A 321 20.70 -1.36 9.23
C ASP A 321 20.14 -0.02 9.72
N GLU A 322 20.86 1.09 9.46
CA GLU A 322 20.36 2.46 9.66
C GLU A 322 19.07 2.70 8.87
N LYS A 323 19.01 2.29 7.59
CA LYS A 323 17.81 2.45 6.75
C LYS A 323 16.61 1.66 7.26
N LEU A 324 16.84 0.47 7.82
CA LEU A 324 15.80 -0.32 8.46
C LEU A 324 15.34 0.29 9.80
N MET A 325 16.29 0.77 10.61
CA MET A 325 16.06 1.41 11.91
C MET A 325 15.29 2.74 11.78
N PHE A 326 15.59 3.53 10.75
CA PHE A 326 14.93 4.81 10.45
C PHE A 326 13.62 4.67 9.62
N TYR A 327 13.19 3.46 9.28
CA TYR A 327 11.98 3.23 8.51
C TYR A 327 10.71 3.34 9.36
N ASN A 328 10.02 4.48 9.27
CA ASN A 328 8.67 4.60 9.81
C ASN A 328 7.70 3.74 8.98
N ARG A 329 6.87 2.92 9.65
CA ARG A 329 5.90 2.02 8.99
C ARG A 329 4.54 2.64 8.69
N GLY A 330 4.19 3.72 9.39
CA GLY A 330 2.89 4.37 9.26
C GLY A 330 2.78 5.24 8.02
N LEU A 331 1.67 5.94 7.90
CA LEU A 331 1.43 6.96 6.89
C LEU A 331 0.67 8.12 7.52
N SER A 332 1.00 9.38 7.20
CA SER A 332 0.23 10.53 7.69
C SER A 332 0.09 11.63 6.65
N HIS A 333 -1.13 12.16 6.48
CA HIS A 333 -1.38 13.41 5.76
C HIS A 333 -0.54 14.58 6.25
N LYS A 334 -0.08 14.57 7.52
CA LYS A 334 0.81 15.61 8.08
C LYS A 334 2.23 15.60 7.50
N GLY A 335 2.67 14.46 6.97
CA GLY A 335 4.00 14.27 6.42
C GLY A 335 4.05 14.28 4.89
N MET A 336 2.89 14.42 4.23
CA MET A 336 2.78 14.58 2.78
C MET A 336 3.12 16.01 2.36
N ILE A 337 3.89 16.15 1.29
CA ILE A 337 4.15 17.45 0.65
C ILE A 337 2.93 17.87 -0.18
N GLU A 338 2.70 19.18 -0.31
CA GLU A 338 1.56 19.76 -0.99
C GLU A 338 1.99 20.83 -2.00
N GLN A 339 1.16 21.04 -3.02
CA GLN A 339 1.33 22.13 -3.98
C GLN A 339 1.16 23.50 -3.31
N VAL A 340 1.98 24.45 -3.76
CA VAL A 340 1.98 25.87 -3.38
C VAL A 340 1.68 26.73 -4.61
N TYR A 341 1.07 27.88 -4.39
CA TYR A 341 0.47 28.73 -5.43
C TYR A 341 0.68 30.20 -5.09
N LEU A 342 0.52 31.09 -6.08
CA LEU A 342 0.39 32.52 -5.80
C LEU A 342 -0.77 32.78 -4.81
N PRO A 343 -0.67 33.80 -3.94
CA PRO A 343 -1.77 34.18 -3.05
C PRO A 343 -3.04 34.52 -3.84
N LYS A 344 -4.21 34.27 -3.24
CA LYS A 344 -5.51 34.66 -3.83
C LYS A 344 -5.76 36.16 -3.67
N PHE A 345 -6.67 36.69 -4.50
CA PHE A 345 -7.19 38.06 -4.40
C PHE A 345 -8.71 38.07 -4.37
N ASN A 346 -9.29 39.10 -3.75
CA ASN A 346 -10.74 39.30 -3.69
C ASN A 346 -11.23 40.03 -4.95
N SER A 347 -12.48 39.78 -5.37
CA SER A 347 -13.05 40.38 -6.59
C SER A 347 -13.03 41.92 -6.61
N SER A 348 -12.99 42.56 -5.43
CA SER A 348 -12.84 44.01 -5.27
C SER A 348 -11.43 44.51 -5.61
N GLU A 349 -10.38 43.71 -5.40
CA GLU A 349 -8.98 44.04 -5.73
C GLU A 349 -8.73 44.04 -7.25
N SER A 350 -9.61 43.37 -8.00
CA SER A 350 -9.68 43.34 -9.47
C SER A 350 -10.69 44.33 -10.07
N SER A 351 -11.27 45.25 -9.28
CA SER A 351 -12.12 46.30 -9.83
C SER A 351 -11.27 47.47 -10.38
N SER A 352 -11.66 48.01 -11.54
CA SER A 352 -10.98 49.14 -12.21
C SER A 352 -9.48 48.95 -12.50
N VAL A 353 -9.06 47.72 -12.82
CA VAL A 353 -7.67 47.36 -13.16
C VAL A 353 -7.40 47.36 -14.67
N THR A 354 -6.14 47.52 -15.08
CA THR A 354 -5.76 47.48 -16.50
C THR A 354 -5.70 46.03 -17.02
N GLU A 355 -6.43 45.72 -18.08
CA GLU A 355 -6.39 44.39 -18.69
C GLU A 355 -5.04 44.13 -19.38
N ASN A 356 -4.42 42.97 -19.13
CA ASN A 356 -3.18 42.54 -19.77
C ASN A 356 -3.47 41.33 -20.71
N LYS A 357 -2.87 41.35 -21.91
CA LYS A 357 -3.15 40.39 -23.01
C LYS A 357 -1.90 39.72 -23.57
N GLU A 358 -0.85 39.58 -22.75
CA GLU A 358 0.36 38.88 -23.18
C GLU A 358 0.10 37.40 -23.45
N ASP A 359 0.70 36.89 -24.53
CA ASP A 359 0.65 35.47 -24.87
C ASP A 359 1.70 34.70 -24.06
N ILE A 360 1.24 33.77 -23.23
CA ILE A 360 2.09 32.93 -22.38
C ILE A 360 2.06 31.45 -22.80
N SER A 361 1.57 31.14 -24.01
CA SER A 361 1.41 29.77 -24.49
C SER A 361 2.73 28.98 -24.50
N GLU A 362 3.86 29.65 -24.77
CA GLU A 362 5.19 29.05 -24.63
C GLU A 362 5.49 28.67 -23.16
N ILE A 363 5.20 29.56 -22.21
CA ILE A 363 5.39 29.35 -20.76
C ILE A 363 4.54 28.18 -20.26
N VAL A 364 3.28 28.08 -20.73
CA VAL A 364 2.38 26.97 -20.40
C VAL A 364 2.90 25.66 -21.00
N SER A 365 3.32 25.66 -22.28
CA SER A 365 3.85 24.46 -22.95
C SER A 365 5.11 23.90 -22.31
N LYS A 366 5.92 24.75 -21.66
CA LYS A 366 7.17 24.41 -20.96
C LYS A 366 7.02 24.31 -19.44
N ASN A 367 5.81 24.43 -18.89
CA ASN A 367 5.60 24.42 -17.45
C ASN A 367 5.95 23.04 -16.85
N PRO A 368 6.99 22.93 -15.99
CA PRO A 368 7.39 21.65 -15.38
C PRO A 368 6.31 21.06 -14.46
N PHE A 369 5.40 21.88 -13.95
CA PHE A 369 4.35 21.45 -13.02
C PHE A 369 3.08 20.93 -13.73
N GLY A 370 2.92 21.19 -15.03
CA GLY A 370 1.78 20.74 -15.83
C GLY A 370 0.92 21.85 -16.44
N PHE A 371 -0.14 21.43 -17.12
CA PHE A 371 -0.97 22.30 -17.98
C PHE A 371 -2.27 22.79 -17.30
N LEU A 372 -2.45 22.58 -15.99
CA LEU A 372 -3.59 23.13 -15.27
C LEU A 372 -3.41 24.63 -14.95
N PRO A 373 -4.50 25.40 -14.84
CA PRO A 373 -4.52 26.73 -14.23
C PRO A 373 -3.76 26.81 -12.89
N SER A 374 -3.98 25.84 -12.00
CA SER A 374 -3.25 25.71 -10.74
C SER A 374 -1.74 25.52 -10.92
N ASN A 375 -1.30 24.74 -11.91
CA ASN A 375 0.13 24.54 -12.19
C ASN A 375 0.81 25.79 -12.73
N LEU A 376 0.08 26.68 -13.44
CA LEU A 376 0.61 27.98 -13.85
C LEU A 376 0.79 28.92 -12.64
N SER A 377 -0.16 28.91 -11.70
CA SER A 377 -0.02 29.63 -10.41
C SER A 377 1.14 29.08 -9.57
N GLN A 378 1.37 27.77 -9.60
CA GLN A 378 2.52 27.12 -8.96
C GLN A 378 3.85 27.53 -9.61
N LEU A 379 3.90 27.63 -10.95
CA LEU A 379 5.09 28.11 -11.66
C LEU A 379 5.46 29.54 -11.25
N PHE A 380 4.48 30.45 -11.20
CA PHE A 380 4.71 31.84 -10.81
C PHE A 380 4.94 32.02 -9.30
N TYR A 381 4.49 31.09 -8.44
CA TYR A 381 4.89 31.08 -7.02
C TYR A 381 6.42 30.96 -6.87
N TYR A 382 7.05 30.05 -7.63
CA TYR A 382 8.50 29.83 -7.56
C TYR A 382 9.33 30.85 -8.36
N MET A 383 8.73 31.55 -9.32
CA MET A 383 9.42 32.46 -10.24
C MET A 383 9.61 33.86 -9.63
N LYS A 384 10.83 34.42 -9.74
CA LYS A 384 11.14 35.80 -9.34
C LYS A 384 10.18 36.82 -9.96
N LEU A 385 9.81 37.85 -9.18
CA LEU A 385 8.93 38.94 -9.62
C LEU A 385 9.53 39.69 -10.82
N GLU A 386 10.86 39.80 -10.92
CA GLU A 386 11.57 40.41 -12.04
C GLU A 386 11.46 39.62 -13.36
N GLU A 387 11.18 38.31 -13.29
CA GLU A 387 10.94 37.47 -14.47
C GLU A 387 9.47 37.48 -14.88
N ILE A 388 8.56 37.47 -13.90
CA ILE A 388 7.11 37.68 -14.11
C ILE A 388 6.87 39.06 -14.75
N ALA A 389 7.57 40.10 -14.27
CA ALA A 389 7.58 41.44 -14.84
C ALA A 389 7.96 41.46 -16.34
N LYS A 390 8.96 40.66 -16.76
CA LYS A 390 9.37 40.53 -18.16
C LYS A 390 8.32 39.81 -19.01
N ILE A 391 7.73 38.73 -18.50
CA ILE A 391 6.69 37.96 -19.19
C ILE A 391 5.46 38.83 -19.48
N PHE A 392 4.96 39.57 -18.48
CA PHE A 392 3.76 40.40 -18.63
C PHE A 392 4.03 41.84 -19.10
N LYS A 393 5.29 42.18 -19.42
CA LYS A 393 5.78 43.53 -19.80
C LYS A 393 5.41 44.64 -18.81
N ILE A 394 5.36 44.32 -17.51
CA ILE A 394 5.03 45.27 -16.42
C ILE A 394 6.29 45.57 -15.60
N PRO A 395 6.89 46.78 -15.69
CA PRO A 395 8.07 47.14 -14.91
C PRO A 395 7.73 47.30 -13.42
N ASN A 396 8.76 47.17 -12.56
CA ASN A 396 8.66 47.41 -11.12
C ASN A 396 7.53 46.64 -10.41
N LEU A 397 7.35 45.36 -10.75
CA LEU A 397 6.40 44.47 -10.07
C LEU A 397 6.73 44.39 -8.56
N LYS A 398 5.68 44.50 -7.73
CA LYS A 398 5.70 44.45 -6.25
C LYS A 398 5.07 43.15 -5.75
N ASN A 399 4.05 42.64 -6.44
CA ASN A 399 3.26 41.49 -6.00
C ASN A 399 2.58 40.79 -7.19
N ALA A 400 2.36 39.48 -7.06
CA ALA A 400 1.59 38.68 -8.01
C ALA A 400 0.61 37.79 -7.22
N LYS A 401 -0.66 37.79 -7.63
CA LYS A 401 -1.75 37.02 -7.01
C LYS A 401 -2.53 36.27 -8.10
N ALA A 402 -3.11 35.12 -7.79
CA ALA A 402 -3.92 34.37 -8.75
C ALA A 402 -5.17 33.71 -8.16
N ASN A 403 -6.24 33.70 -8.96
CA ASN A 403 -7.45 32.93 -8.74
C ASN A 403 -7.61 31.95 -9.90
N PHE A 404 -7.98 30.69 -9.63
CA PHE A 404 -8.06 29.64 -10.66
C PHE A 404 -9.16 28.61 -10.38
N ASP A 405 -9.68 28.02 -11.45
CA ASP A 405 -10.64 26.91 -11.47
C ASP A 405 -10.22 25.85 -12.51
N ASP A 406 -9.55 24.81 -12.04
CA ASP A 406 -9.05 23.70 -12.85
C ASP A 406 -10.17 22.86 -13.51
N LYS A 407 -11.41 22.91 -13.01
CA LYS A 407 -12.53 22.19 -13.65
C LYS A 407 -12.97 22.87 -14.94
N LYS A 408 -12.82 24.18 -15.01
CA LYS A 408 -13.17 25.00 -16.18
C LYS A 408 -11.97 25.37 -17.06
N GLY A 409 -10.75 25.27 -16.54
CA GLY A 409 -9.54 25.75 -17.24
C GLY A 409 -9.37 27.28 -17.13
N GLU A 410 -9.90 27.88 -16.07
CA GLU A 410 -9.92 29.33 -15.86
C GLU A 410 -8.83 29.78 -14.89
N ILE A 411 -8.14 30.88 -15.21
CA ILE A 411 -7.22 31.58 -14.29
C ILE A 411 -7.22 33.08 -14.56
N GLU A 412 -7.17 33.84 -13.48
CA GLU A 412 -6.93 35.28 -13.44
C GLU A 412 -5.66 35.55 -12.63
N ILE A 413 -4.77 36.41 -13.13
CA ILE A 413 -3.51 36.79 -12.47
C ILE A 413 -3.49 38.30 -12.28
N LEU A 414 -3.55 38.74 -11.03
CA LEU A 414 -3.48 40.14 -10.61
C LEU A 414 -2.03 40.51 -10.30
N LEU A 415 -1.53 41.54 -10.98
CA LEU A 415 -0.15 42.00 -10.97
C LEU A 415 -0.11 43.44 -10.48
N GLU A 416 0.59 43.70 -9.38
CA GLU A 416 0.61 44.98 -8.68
C GLU A 416 2.05 45.54 -8.71
N THR A 417 2.19 46.79 -9.12
CA THR A 417 3.50 47.49 -9.22
C THR A 417 3.88 48.20 -7.93
N LYS A 418 5.13 48.67 -7.81
CA LYS A 418 5.58 49.52 -6.70
C LYS A 418 4.84 50.85 -6.61
N ASP A 419 4.25 51.32 -7.71
CA ASP A 419 3.38 52.50 -7.79
C ASP A 419 1.90 52.18 -7.47
N ASP A 420 1.60 50.98 -6.96
CA ASP A 420 0.26 50.44 -6.69
C ASP A 420 -0.72 50.38 -7.88
N LYS A 421 -0.23 50.62 -9.11
CA LYS A 421 -0.96 50.34 -10.36
C LYS A 421 -1.15 48.84 -10.51
N LYS A 422 -2.38 48.44 -10.87
CA LYS A 422 -2.82 47.04 -10.97
C LYS A 422 -3.19 46.65 -12.38
N TYR A 423 -2.70 45.48 -12.78
CA TYR A 423 -2.94 44.84 -14.07
C TYR A 423 -3.55 43.47 -13.85
N LEU A 424 -4.41 43.01 -14.76
CA LEU A 424 -5.09 41.73 -14.66
C LEU A 424 -5.01 40.99 -15.99
N TRP A 425 -4.28 39.87 -15.99
CA TRP A 425 -4.26 38.92 -17.09
C TRP A 425 -5.30 37.82 -16.84
N LYS A 426 -5.95 37.33 -17.89
CA LYS A 426 -6.99 36.28 -17.79
C LYS A 426 -6.85 35.23 -18.91
N SER A 427 -7.15 33.98 -18.56
CA SER A 427 -7.36 32.88 -19.50
C SER A 427 -8.62 32.09 -19.11
N SER A 428 -9.41 31.72 -20.11
CA SER A 428 -10.51 30.75 -19.99
C SER A 428 -10.16 29.47 -20.75
N GLY A 429 -10.86 28.37 -20.46
CA GLY A 429 -10.61 27.07 -21.09
C GLY A 429 -10.83 27.01 -22.62
N ASN A 430 -11.43 28.06 -23.20
CA ASN A 430 -11.63 28.22 -24.65
C ASN A 430 -10.62 29.17 -25.30
N SER A 431 -9.64 29.70 -24.54
CA SER A 431 -8.62 30.62 -25.06
C SER A 431 -7.37 29.86 -25.53
N ASN A 432 -6.55 30.49 -26.37
CA ASN A 432 -5.37 29.85 -27.00
C ASN A 432 -4.22 29.50 -26.03
N SER A 433 -4.35 29.76 -24.72
CA SER A 433 -3.28 29.67 -23.71
C SER A 433 -2.67 28.26 -23.50
N GLY A 434 -3.21 27.24 -24.15
CA GLY A 434 -2.74 25.85 -24.05
C GLY A 434 -3.17 25.11 -22.79
N LEU A 435 -3.74 25.81 -21.79
CA LEU A 435 -4.20 25.24 -20.52
C LEU A 435 -5.25 24.13 -20.70
N LYS A 436 -5.43 23.33 -19.66
CA LYS A 436 -6.27 22.12 -19.65
C LYS A 436 -7.21 22.09 -18.45
N ARG A 437 -8.28 21.32 -18.57
CA ARG A 437 -9.30 21.09 -17.54
C ARG A 437 -9.10 19.72 -16.90
N ASP A 438 -9.60 19.55 -15.67
CA ASP A 438 -9.61 18.25 -14.97
C ASP A 438 -10.21 17.13 -15.84
N PHE A 439 -11.25 17.44 -16.63
CA PHE A 439 -11.87 16.51 -17.56
C PHE A 439 -10.94 15.99 -18.65
N ASP A 440 -9.98 16.78 -19.14
CA ASP A 440 -9.09 16.37 -20.23
C ASP A 440 -8.19 15.20 -19.80
N PHE A 441 -7.72 15.23 -18.54
CA PHE A 441 -6.94 14.17 -17.92
C PHE A 441 -7.79 12.95 -17.58
N GLN A 442 -9.01 13.15 -17.07
CA GLN A 442 -9.97 12.06 -16.84
C GLN A 442 -10.33 11.34 -18.15
N LYS A 443 -10.57 12.08 -19.23
CA LYS A 443 -10.81 11.55 -20.57
C LYS A 443 -9.57 10.84 -21.14
N TYR A 444 -8.36 11.38 -20.95
CA TYR A 444 -7.14 10.70 -21.39
C TYR A 444 -7.03 9.29 -20.81
N ILE A 445 -7.28 9.13 -19.50
CA ILE A 445 -7.30 7.83 -18.80
C ILE A 445 -8.44 6.95 -19.33
N TYR A 446 -9.66 7.49 -19.41
CA TYR A 446 -10.84 6.77 -19.89
C TYR A 446 -10.64 6.22 -21.31
N ASP A 447 -10.02 6.99 -22.20
CA ASP A 447 -9.86 6.63 -23.60
C ASP A 447 -9.05 5.33 -23.77
N ARG A 448 -8.08 5.11 -22.86
CA ARG A 448 -6.99 4.12 -22.97
C ARG A 448 -7.10 2.93 -22.00
N SER A 449 -8.07 2.97 -21.09
CA SER A 449 -8.29 1.93 -20.08
C SER A 449 -9.58 1.14 -20.32
N PHE A 450 -9.63 -0.05 -19.73
CA PHE A 450 -10.76 -0.97 -19.70
C PHE A 450 -10.70 -1.81 -18.42
N THR A 451 -11.81 -2.44 -18.01
CA THR A 451 -11.72 -3.54 -17.04
C THR A 451 -11.29 -4.81 -17.76
N LEU A 452 -10.37 -5.58 -17.16
CA LEU A 452 -9.97 -6.92 -17.59
C LEU A 452 -10.37 -7.91 -16.50
N GLY A 453 -11.01 -9.01 -16.87
CA GLY A 453 -11.42 -10.05 -15.91
C GLY A 453 -11.70 -11.40 -16.55
N ILE A 454 -11.92 -12.42 -15.72
CA ILE A 454 -12.20 -13.80 -16.14
C ILE A 454 -12.92 -14.57 -15.03
N ARG A 455 -13.76 -15.54 -15.41
CA ARG A 455 -14.34 -16.51 -14.47
C ARG A 455 -13.47 -17.75 -14.39
N VAL A 456 -13.10 -18.12 -13.18
CA VAL A 456 -12.13 -19.19 -12.89
C VAL A 456 -12.77 -20.26 -12.00
N TYR A 457 -12.37 -21.51 -12.21
CA TYR A 457 -12.70 -22.61 -11.29
C TYR A 457 -11.44 -23.02 -10.55
N LYS A 458 -11.39 -22.70 -9.26
CA LYS A 458 -10.18 -22.82 -8.42
C LYS A 458 -10.47 -23.47 -7.09
N TRP A 459 -9.42 -23.96 -6.43
CA TRP A 459 -9.54 -24.56 -5.12
C TRP A 459 -9.61 -23.49 -4.02
N HIS A 460 -10.54 -23.68 -3.10
CA HIS A 460 -10.79 -22.84 -1.94
C HIS A 460 -10.58 -23.69 -0.69
N ASP A 461 -9.62 -23.31 0.15
CA ASP A 461 -9.47 -23.85 1.50
C ASP A 461 -10.26 -22.97 2.48
N ASP A 462 -11.04 -23.58 3.36
CA ASP A 462 -11.73 -22.88 4.44
C ASP A 462 -10.86 -22.91 5.70
N PRO A 463 -10.35 -21.75 6.18
CA PRO A 463 -9.39 -21.70 7.29
C PRO A 463 -10.00 -22.07 8.66
N PHE A 464 -11.30 -22.30 8.74
CA PHE A 464 -12.01 -22.69 9.97
C PHE A 464 -12.68 -24.06 9.85
N PHE A 465 -13.19 -24.43 8.67
CA PHE A 465 -13.99 -25.63 8.44
C PHE A 465 -13.52 -26.40 7.20
N SER A 466 -12.44 -27.18 7.31
CA SER A 466 -11.87 -27.90 6.16
C SER A 466 -12.86 -28.84 5.42
N GLU A 467 -13.99 -29.22 6.02
CA GLU A 467 -15.08 -29.92 5.32
C GLU A 467 -15.70 -29.10 4.17
N ASN A 468 -15.57 -27.77 4.20
CA ASN A 468 -15.96 -26.84 3.14
C ASN A 468 -14.89 -26.68 2.04
N ASP A 469 -13.70 -27.28 2.16
CA ASP A 469 -12.65 -27.16 1.13
C ASP A 469 -13.14 -27.76 -0.19
N GLY A 470 -12.89 -27.08 -1.30
CA GLY A 470 -13.25 -27.61 -2.61
C GLY A 470 -13.14 -26.61 -3.75
N LEU A 471 -13.59 -27.05 -4.91
CA LEU A 471 -13.58 -26.24 -6.13
C LEU A 471 -14.78 -25.30 -6.18
N ARG A 472 -14.52 -24.01 -6.33
CA ARG A 472 -15.53 -22.96 -6.41
C ARG A 472 -15.31 -22.09 -7.65
N GLY A 473 -16.40 -21.60 -8.21
CA GLY A 473 -16.38 -20.60 -9.28
C GLY A 473 -16.26 -19.20 -8.68
N GLU A 474 -15.30 -18.42 -9.15
CA GLU A 474 -15.13 -17.01 -8.78
C GLU A 474 -14.90 -16.16 -10.05
N GLU A 475 -15.29 -14.89 -10.02
CA GLU A 475 -14.99 -13.92 -11.06
C GLU A 475 -13.90 -12.96 -10.55
N GLU A 476 -12.75 -12.93 -11.22
CA GLU A 476 -11.64 -12.04 -10.90
C GLU A 476 -11.59 -10.92 -11.94
N SER A 477 -11.52 -9.66 -11.50
CA SER A 477 -11.45 -8.50 -12.38
C SER A 477 -10.65 -7.34 -11.78
N GLY A 478 -10.05 -6.55 -12.65
CA GLY A 478 -9.38 -5.29 -12.31
C GLY A 478 -9.38 -4.34 -13.50
N THR A 479 -8.52 -3.33 -13.45
CA THR A 479 -8.28 -2.39 -14.54
C THR A 479 -7.06 -2.82 -15.37
N ALA A 480 -7.12 -2.56 -16.66
CA ALA A 480 -5.99 -2.66 -17.58
C ALA A 480 -5.99 -1.45 -18.53
N TRP A 481 -4.84 -1.16 -19.14
CA TRP A 481 -4.70 -0.09 -20.13
C TRP A 481 -3.64 -0.41 -21.17
N VAL A 482 -3.77 0.17 -22.37
CA VAL A 482 -2.87 -0.13 -23.48
C VAL A 482 -1.65 0.80 -23.47
N LEU A 483 -0.49 0.16 -23.45
CA LEU A 483 0.83 0.76 -23.33
C LEU A 483 1.43 1.05 -24.72
N ASP A 484 1.35 0.08 -25.62
CA ASP A 484 1.80 0.14 -27.02
C ASP A 484 1.18 -1.04 -27.81
N ARG A 485 1.47 -1.19 -29.11
CA ARG A 485 1.13 -2.37 -29.93
C ARG A 485 2.38 -2.94 -30.59
N ILE A 486 2.46 -4.27 -30.68
CA ILE A 486 3.51 -4.96 -31.46
C ILE A 486 3.18 -4.87 -32.96
N VAL A 487 4.18 -4.49 -33.75
CA VAL A 487 4.08 -4.44 -35.22
C VAL A 487 4.39 -5.83 -35.79
N ASN A 488 3.33 -6.56 -36.14
CA ASN A 488 3.40 -7.89 -36.76
C ASN A 488 2.57 -7.89 -38.04
N GLU A 489 3.22 -7.81 -39.21
CA GLU A 489 2.54 -7.83 -40.52
C GLU A 489 1.96 -9.20 -40.89
N ASN A 490 2.36 -10.28 -40.21
CA ASN A 490 1.93 -11.65 -40.52
C ASN A 490 0.58 -12.04 -39.87
N ASP A 491 0.02 -11.20 -38.99
CA ASP A 491 -1.27 -11.45 -38.33
C ASP A 491 -2.34 -10.50 -38.91
N THR A 492 -3.05 -10.98 -39.92
CA THR A 492 -4.06 -10.18 -40.64
C THR A 492 -5.36 -10.01 -39.87
N GLU A 493 -5.71 -10.97 -39.00
CA GLU A 493 -6.97 -11.00 -38.27
C GLU A 493 -6.93 -10.25 -36.92
N ASN A 494 -5.75 -10.12 -36.30
CA ASN A 494 -5.61 -9.62 -34.93
C ASN A 494 -4.68 -8.40 -34.81
N TYR A 495 -4.87 -7.65 -33.74
CA TYR A 495 -3.88 -6.75 -33.17
C TYR A 495 -3.26 -7.39 -31.93
N GLU A 496 -1.95 -7.19 -31.75
CA GLU A 496 -1.21 -7.70 -30.61
C GLU A 496 -0.81 -6.55 -29.67
N LEU A 497 -1.62 -6.35 -28.64
CA LEU A 497 -1.52 -5.22 -27.72
C LEU A 497 -0.57 -5.54 -26.57
N LEU A 498 0.23 -4.54 -26.18
CA LEU A 498 0.93 -4.53 -24.91
C LEU A 498 0.03 -3.84 -23.89
N VAL A 499 -0.46 -4.61 -22.91
CA VAL A 499 -1.50 -4.22 -21.96
C VAL A 499 -0.92 -4.25 -20.55
N ALA A 500 -0.94 -3.13 -19.86
CA ALA A 500 -0.43 -3.02 -18.49
C ALA A 500 -1.53 -3.24 -17.44
N THR A 501 -1.20 -3.96 -16.37
CA THR A 501 -2.03 -4.12 -15.16
C THR A 501 -1.15 -4.52 -13.95
N ASN A 502 -1.74 -4.76 -12.77
CA ASN A 502 -1.02 -5.31 -11.62
C ASN A 502 -0.83 -6.83 -11.78
N ILE A 503 0.21 -7.40 -11.14
CA ILE A 503 0.42 -8.85 -11.12
C ILE A 503 -0.79 -9.54 -10.50
N HIS A 504 -1.33 -8.99 -9.42
CA HIS A 504 -2.44 -9.60 -8.70
C HIS A 504 -3.79 -9.57 -9.46
N VAL A 505 -3.92 -8.77 -10.53
CA VAL A 505 -5.09 -8.77 -11.43
C VAL A 505 -5.03 -9.89 -12.47
N PHE A 506 -3.82 -10.38 -12.81
CA PHE A 506 -3.62 -11.52 -13.72
C PHE A 506 -3.07 -12.75 -12.95
N ASN A 507 -3.48 -12.92 -11.69
CA ASN A 507 -2.95 -13.93 -10.78
C ASN A 507 -3.63 -15.30 -10.95
N LEU A 508 -3.31 -15.99 -12.03
CA LEU A 508 -3.83 -17.32 -12.32
C LEU A 508 -3.15 -18.43 -11.52
N ARG A 509 -2.21 -18.10 -10.61
CA ARG A 509 -1.57 -19.07 -9.72
C ARG A 509 -2.59 -19.79 -8.85
N ARG A 510 -3.59 -19.08 -8.32
CA ARG A 510 -4.64 -19.67 -7.46
C ARG A 510 -5.51 -20.69 -8.22
N VAL A 511 -5.56 -20.59 -9.55
CA VAL A 511 -6.27 -21.53 -10.42
C VAL A 511 -5.41 -22.76 -10.72
N PHE A 512 -4.17 -22.56 -11.17
CA PHE A 512 -3.37 -23.62 -11.79
C PHE A 512 -2.20 -24.18 -10.94
N ASP A 513 -1.82 -23.56 -9.83
CA ASP A 513 -0.77 -24.08 -8.94
C ASP A 513 -1.34 -25.01 -7.87
N LYS A 514 -1.41 -26.31 -8.17
CA LYS A 514 -1.83 -27.35 -7.20
C LYS A 514 -0.99 -27.34 -5.92
N SER A 515 0.29 -26.93 -6.00
CA SER A 515 1.23 -26.93 -4.86
C SER A 515 0.99 -25.81 -3.84
N LEU A 516 -0.03 -24.96 -4.05
CA LEU A 516 -0.63 -24.12 -3.00
C LEU A 516 -1.40 -24.94 -1.96
N TYR A 517 -2.05 -26.02 -2.41
CA TYR A 517 -3.13 -26.72 -1.70
C TYR A 517 -2.74 -28.14 -1.25
N PHE A 518 -1.89 -28.80 -2.04
CA PHE A 518 -1.49 -30.19 -1.81
C PHE A 518 0.00 -30.39 -2.09
N ASP A 519 0.66 -31.26 -1.34
CA ASP A 519 1.93 -31.85 -1.78
C ASP A 519 1.76 -32.57 -3.12
N ILE A 520 2.82 -32.57 -3.94
CA ILE A 520 2.84 -33.13 -5.31
C ILE A 520 2.32 -34.58 -5.29
N ASP A 521 2.86 -35.38 -4.37
CA ASP A 521 2.57 -36.80 -4.18
C ASP A 521 1.47 -37.06 -3.12
N SER A 522 0.65 -36.04 -2.80
CA SER A 522 -0.36 -36.12 -1.74
C SER A 522 -1.44 -37.16 -2.04
N LYS A 523 -1.52 -38.17 -1.16
CA LYS A 523 -2.52 -39.24 -1.18
C LYS A 523 -3.88 -38.84 -0.59
N ASN A 524 -4.08 -37.56 -0.26
CA ASN A 524 -5.37 -37.04 0.21
C ASN A 524 -6.42 -37.17 -0.93
N PRO A 525 -7.61 -37.77 -0.73
CA PRO A 525 -8.64 -37.84 -1.77
C PRO A 525 -9.01 -36.48 -2.39
N LYS A 526 -8.95 -35.38 -1.62
CA LYS A 526 -9.12 -34.01 -2.13
C LYS A 526 -8.08 -33.62 -3.19
N SER A 527 -6.84 -34.11 -3.08
CA SER A 527 -5.78 -33.91 -4.08
C SER A 527 -6.13 -34.52 -5.44
N ALA A 528 -6.92 -35.61 -5.46
CA ALA A 528 -7.41 -36.22 -6.70
C ALA A 528 -8.66 -35.50 -7.26
N GLN A 529 -9.39 -34.74 -6.41
CA GLN A 529 -10.51 -33.90 -6.83
C GLN A 529 -10.06 -32.55 -7.40
N TRP A 530 -8.81 -32.14 -7.19
CA TRP A 530 -8.28 -30.87 -7.71
C TRP A 530 -8.36 -30.80 -9.24
N ASN A 531 -8.96 -29.72 -9.73
CA ASN A 531 -9.20 -29.42 -11.13
C ASN A 531 -8.94 -27.93 -11.34
N ALA A 532 -8.47 -27.56 -12.53
CA ALA A 532 -8.12 -26.19 -12.87
C ALA A 532 -8.63 -25.85 -14.27
N GLY A 533 -9.13 -24.63 -14.43
CA GLY A 533 -9.66 -24.16 -15.69
C GLY A 533 -10.56 -22.94 -15.52
N PHE A 534 -11.28 -22.64 -16.59
CA PHE A 534 -12.14 -21.46 -16.67
C PHE A 534 -13.61 -21.85 -16.67
N ILE A 535 -14.46 -20.82 -16.58
CA ILE A 535 -15.91 -20.95 -16.57
C ILE A 535 -16.47 -20.08 -17.70
N ASP A 536 -17.49 -20.57 -18.41
CA ASP A 536 -18.15 -19.81 -19.48
C ASP A 536 -19.11 -18.71 -18.94
N GLU A 537 -19.73 -17.95 -19.84
CA GLU A 537 -20.70 -16.91 -19.48
C GLU A 537 -21.97 -17.45 -18.81
N ASN A 538 -22.27 -18.75 -18.99
CA ASN A 538 -23.42 -19.47 -18.44
C ASN A 538 -23.10 -20.24 -17.14
N ASN A 539 -21.89 -20.07 -16.61
CA ASN A 539 -21.35 -20.72 -15.41
C ASN A 539 -21.03 -22.23 -15.52
N HIS A 540 -20.83 -22.76 -16.73
CA HIS A 540 -20.29 -24.11 -16.93
C HIS A 540 -18.76 -24.13 -16.78
N PHE A 541 -18.22 -25.15 -16.12
CA PHE A 541 -16.77 -25.42 -16.11
C PHE A 541 -16.31 -25.93 -17.49
N ILE A 542 -15.21 -25.36 -18.00
CA ILE A 542 -14.60 -25.73 -19.29
C ILE A 542 -13.09 -25.97 -19.07
N SER A 543 -12.63 -27.21 -19.22
CA SER A 543 -11.19 -27.55 -19.18
C SER A 543 -10.48 -27.25 -20.50
N GLU A 544 -9.13 -27.21 -20.50
CA GLU A 544 -8.36 -27.08 -21.75
C GLU A 544 -8.64 -28.24 -22.72
N LYS A 545 -8.96 -29.42 -22.18
CA LYS A 545 -9.38 -30.60 -22.95
C LYS A 545 -10.77 -30.43 -23.58
N ASP A 546 -11.71 -29.77 -22.90
CA ASP A 546 -13.01 -29.45 -23.46
C ASP A 546 -12.89 -28.51 -24.67
N VAL A 547 -12.05 -27.48 -24.57
CA VAL A 547 -11.78 -26.55 -25.70
C VAL A 547 -11.25 -27.29 -26.92
N LYS A 548 -10.24 -28.15 -26.73
CA LYS A 548 -9.63 -28.97 -27.78
C LYS A 548 -10.63 -29.94 -28.44
N ASN A 549 -11.56 -30.50 -27.67
CA ASN A 549 -12.47 -31.55 -28.13
C ASN A 549 -13.83 -31.04 -28.65
N LYS A 550 -14.32 -29.90 -28.15
CA LYS A 550 -15.69 -29.38 -28.41
C LYS A 550 -15.71 -28.09 -29.24
N GLN A 551 -14.55 -27.53 -29.58
CA GLN A 551 -14.38 -26.20 -30.22
C GLN A 551 -14.95 -25.01 -29.42
N SER A 552 -15.45 -25.23 -28.20
CA SER A 552 -15.91 -24.18 -27.28
C SER A 552 -14.73 -23.32 -26.84
N LYS A 553 -14.80 -21.99 -27.03
CA LYS A 553 -13.76 -21.05 -26.57
C LYS A 553 -14.18 -20.34 -25.29
N VAL A 554 -13.23 -20.15 -24.38
CA VAL A 554 -13.37 -19.28 -23.21
C VAL A 554 -12.45 -18.08 -23.38
N TYR A 555 -12.87 -16.92 -22.89
CA TYR A 555 -12.17 -15.65 -23.10
C TYR A 555 -11.91 -14.94 -21.78
N PHE A 556 -10.81 -14.19 -21.71
CA PHE A 556 -10.73 -13.03 -20.84
C PHE A 556 -11.72 -11.99 -21.35
N ASN A 557 -12.53 -11.51 -20.42
CA ASN A 557 -13.51 -10.47 -20.62
C ASN A 557 -12.85 -9.09 -20.52
N ALA A 558 -13.22 -8.20 -21.42
CA ALA A 558 -12.84 -6.79 -21.40
C ALA A 558 -14.10 -5.92 -21.36
N GLY A 559 -14.11 -4.86 -20.56
CA GLY A 559 -15.30 -4.04 -20.35
C GLY A 559 -15.06 -2.55 -20.25
N ARG A 560 -16.08 -1.77 -20.60
CA ARG A 560 -16.03 -0.30 -20.69
C ARG A 560 -17.42 0.32 -20.46
N LEU A 561 -17.43 1.58 -20.01
CA LEU A 561 -18.65 2.39 -19.92
C LEU A 561 -19.31 2.51 -21.30
N GLN A 562 -20.62 2.25 -21.40
CA GLN A 562 -21.32 2.37 -22.70
C GLN A 562 -21.47 3.81 -23.18
N ASN A 563 -21.61 4.75 -22.24
CA ASN A 563 -21.86 6.16 -22.52
C ASN A 563 -20.57 6.99 -22.57
N PRO A 564 -20.56 8.14 -23.25
CA PRO A 564 -19.48 9.13 -23.16
C PRO A 564 -19.25 9.60 -21.71
N LEU A 565 -18.00 9.93 -21.40
CA LEU A 565 -17.61 10.41 -20.08
C LEU A 565 -18.23 11.79 -19.80
N SER A 566 -18.99 11.92 -18.71
CA SER A 566 -19.60 13.18 -18.27
C SER A 566 -18.61 14.06 -17.51
N GLU A 567 -18.47 15.34 -17.88
CA GLU A 567 -17.50 16.27 -17.28
C GLU A 567 -17.70 16.52 -15.78
N ASN A 568 -18.93 16.34 -15.28
CA ASN A 568 -19.32 16.68 -13.91
C ASN A 568 -19.31 15.48 -12.93
N LYS A 569 -18.77 14.32 -13.31
CA LYS A 569 -18.85 13.09 -12.50
C LYS A 569 -17.55 12.28 -12.42
N ASN A 570 -16.92 12.31 -11.24
CA ASN A 570 -15.75 11.46 -10.92
C ASN A 570 -16.04 9.95 -10.95
N THR A 571 -17.31 9.52 -10.79
CA THR A 571 -17.74 8.11 -10.81
C THR A 571 -18.93 7.95 -11.78
N GLN A 572 -18.87 6.95 -12.67
CA GLN A 572 -19.86 6.75 -13.74
C GLN A 572 -20.18 5.26 -13.95
N ASN A 573 -21.47 4.92 -13.92
CA ASN A 573 -21.97 3.55 -13.86
C ASN A 573 -22.45 3.07 -15.24
N GLY A 574 -22.53 1.75 -15.44
CA GLY A 574 -22.99 1.16 -16.70
C GLY A 574 -21.84 0.64 -17.58
N VAL A 575 -20.87 -0.02 -16.96
CA VAL A 575 -19.83 -0.78 -17.67
C VAL A 575 -20.47 -2.00 -18.33
N LYS A 576 -20.32 -2.14 -19.65
CA LYS A 576 -20.63 -3.36 -20.40
C LYS A 576 -19.36 -4.18 -20.56
N VAL A 577 -19.50 -5.50 -20.51
CA VAL A 577 -18.42 -6.47 -20.61
C VAL A 577 -18.59 -7.28 -21.90
N PHE A 578 -17.48 -7.66 -22.53
CA PHE A 578 -17.40 -8.41 -23.78
C PHE A 578 -16.31 -9.50 -23.68
N PRO A 579 -16.51 -10.70 -24.24
CA PRO A 579 -15.43 -11.68 -24.42
C PRO A 579 -14.47 -11.21 -25.52
N VAL A 580 -13.16 -11.12 -25.25
CA VAL A 580 -12.21 -10.46 -26.16
C VAL A 580 -10.92 -11.25 -26.40
N PHE A 581 -10.20 -11.67 -25.36
CA PHE A 581 -8.89 -12.33 -25.52
C PHE A 581 -9.01 -13.83 -25.23
N ASP A 582 -8.54 -14.72 -26.10
CA ASP A 582 -8.68 -16.18 -25.91
C ASP A 582 -7.94 -16.64 -24.63
N ALA A 583 -8.65 -17.29 -23.72
CA ALA A 583 -8.15 -17.56 -22.38
C ALA A 583 -7.04 -18.63 -22.37
N TYR A 584 -7.28 -19.77 -23.03
CA TYR A 584 -6.31 -20.88 -23.03
C TYR A 584 -5.10 -20.60 -23.94
N GLU A 585 -5.20 -19.67 -24.88
CA GLU A 585 -4.04 -19.17 -25.64
C GLU A 585 -3.26 -18.05 -24.92
N SER A 586 -3.83 -17.39 -23.90
CA SER A 586 -3.18 -16.24 -23.21
C SER A 586 -2.74 -16.53 -21.76
N TYR A 587 -3.25 -17.56 -21.08
CA TYR A 587 -3.11 -17.68 -19.62
C TYR A 587 -1.68 -17.92 -19.08
N LEU A 588 -0.78 -18.50 -19.89
CA LEU A 588 0.65 -18.65 -19.55
C LEU A 588 1.52 -17.63 -20.29
N SER A 589 1.23 -17.43 -21.57
CA SER A 589 1.99 -16.63 -22.55
C SER A 589 1.77 -15.12 -22.42
N GLY A 590 0.64 -14.70 -21.85
CA GLY A 590 0.28 -13.30 -21.66
C GLY A 590 1.32 -12.51 -20.88
N PRO A 591 1.72 -12.91 -19.66
CA PRO A 591 2.76 -12.24 -18.86
C PRO A 591 4.12 -12.15 -19.57
N TYR A 592 4.36 -11.03 -20.25
CA TYR A 592 5.52 -10.82 -21.12
C TYR A 592 6.68 -10.12 -20.39
N TYR A 593 6.38 -9.22 -19.45
CA TYR A 593 7.40 -8.50 -18.67
C TYR A 593 6.89 -8.06 -17.29
N THR A 594 7.79 -8.11 -16.31
CA THR A 594 7.70 -7.46 -15.00
C THR A 594 9.14 -7.12 -14.56
N PRO A 595 9.42 -5.96 -13.92
CA PRO A 595 10.77 -5.61 -13.49
C PRO A 595 11.26 -6.55 -12.37
N ARG A 596 12.53 -6.97 -12.45
CA ARG A 596 13.18 -7.81 -11.44
C ARG A 596 14.58 -7.31 -11.12
N TYR A 597 14.89 -7.19 -9.83
CA TYR A 597 16.19 -6.78 -9.32
C TYR A 597 16.43 -7.33 -7.91
N LYS A 598 17.70 -7.34 -7.49
CA LYS A 598 18.08 -7.71 -6.13
C LYS A 598 17.85 -6.58 -5.14
N VAL A 599 17.45 -6.97 -3.93
CA VAL A 599 17.15 -6.07 -2.81
C VAL A 599 17.76 -6.61 -1.53
N SER A 600 18.36 -5.72 -0.75
CA SER A 600 19.05 -6.01 0.49
C SER A 600 18.56 -5.10 1.63
N GLY A 601 18.75 -5.53 2.89
CA GLY A 601 18.27 -4.79 4.06
C GLY A 601 16.76 -4.83 4.21
N LEU A 602 16.18 -6.03 4.11
CA LEU A 602 14.75 -6.29 4.29
C LEU A 602 14.50 -7.10 5.56
N MET A 603 13.53 -6.69 6.36
CA MET A 603 13.12 -7.40 7.57
C MET A 603 11.80 -8.12 7.36
N GLY A 604 11.73 -9.41 7.65
CA GLY A 604 10.46 -10.11 7.79
C GLY A 604 9.68 -9.55 8.98
N ASN A 605 8.40 -9.21 8.78
CA ASN A 605 7.55 -8.73 9.88
C ASN A 605 7.44 -9.74 11.03
N ASP A 606 7.62 -11.02 10.73
CA ASP A 606 7.67 -12.18 11.61
C ASP A 606 8.74 -13.16 11.09
N VAL A 607 8.98 -14.25 11.82
CA VAL A 607 10.01 -15.25 11.45
C VAL A 607 9.59 -16.04 10.21
N ASP A 608 8.32 -16.40 10.08
CA ASP A 608 7.82 -17.24 8.99
C ASP A 608 7.91 -16.54 7.63
N VAL A 609 7.54 -15.25 7.53
CA VAL A 609 7.71 -14.45 6.31
C VAL A 609 9.18 -14.40 5.88
N GLY A 610 10.09 -14.19 6.82
CA GLY A 610 11.53 -14.19 6.56
C GLY A 610 12.03 -15.55 6.09
N TYR A 611 11.81 -16.60 6.89
CA TYR A 611 12.23 -17.97 6.59
C TYR A 611 11.61 -18.52 5.29
N LYS A 612 10.38 -18.14 4.96
CA LYS A 612 9.68 -18.55 3.73
C LYS A 612 10.23 -17.85 2.49
N PHE A 613 10.50 -16.54 2.55
CA PHE A 613 10.72 -15.73 1.34
C PHE A 613 12.08 -15.04 1.18
N LEU A 614 12.84 -14.76 2.25
CA LEU A 614 14.14 -14.05 2.15
C LEU A 614 15.36 -14.98 1.99
N ASP A 615 16.23 -14.66 1.05
CA ASP A 615 17.56 -15.27 0.86
C ASP A 615 18.57 -14.66 1.84
N ASN A 616 19.61 -15.40 2.24
CA ASN A 616 20.62 -14.96 3.23
C ASN A 616 20.01 -14.45 4.55
N TYR A 617 18.95 -15.13 5.00
CA TYR A 617 18.11 -14.73 6.12
C TYR A 617 18.75 -15.05 7.49
N ASN A 618 18.78 -14.06 8.37
CA ASN A 618 19.14 -14.19 9.78
C ASN A 618 17.86 -14.23 10.64
N GLU A 619 17.65 -15.34 11.34
CA GLU A 619 16.43 -15.58 12.12
C GLU A 619 16.28 -14.63 13.32
N THR A 620 17.39 -14.34 14.02
CA THR A 620 17.41 -13.49 15.23
C THR A 620 17.05 -12.04 14.93
N THR A 621 17.57 -11.46 13.84
CA THR A 621 17.27 -10.09 13.42
C THR A 621 16.03 -10.00 12.52
N ARG A 622 15.61 -11.14 11.95
CA ARG A 622 14.65 -11.27 10.85
C ARG A 622 15.07 -10.57 9.55
N VAL A 623 16.35 -10.20 9.41
CA VAL A 623 16.87 -9.47 8.23
C VAL A 623 17.36 -10.45 7.16
N GLY A 624 17.17 -10.11 5.89
CA GLY A 624 17.69 -10.84 4.74
C GLY A 624 17.69 -10.02 3.44
N THR A 625 17.71 -10.76 2.33
CA THR A 625 17.83 -10.25 0.96
C THR A 625 16.84 -10.98 0.04
N THR A 626 16.64 -10.53 -1.20
CA THR A 626 16.07 -11.37 -2.26
C THR A 626 16.53 -10.92 -3.63
N LYS A 627 16.66 -11.85 -4.58
CA LYS A 627 16.89 -11.60 -6.01
C LYS A 627 15.58 -11.41 -6.82
N ASN A 628 14.43 -11.40 -6.14
CA ASN A 628 13.10 -11.30 -6.76
C ASN A 628 12.36 -10.01 -6.34
N GLY A 629 13.08 -8.92 -6.02
CA GLY A 629 12.46 -7.60 -5.86
C GLY A 629 11.97 -7.07 -7.20
N GLY A 630 10.86 -6.32 -7.19
CA GLY A 630 10.22 -5.82 -8.40
C GLY A 630 9.12 -4.81 -8.09
N ALA A 631 8.09 -4.79 -8.93
CA ALA A 631 6.88 -3.98 -8.73
C ALA A 631 5.64 -4.88 -8.85
N ASP A 632 4.51 -4.48 -8.27
CA ASP A 632 3.21 -5.09 -8.57
C ASP A 632 2.69 -4.60 -9.93
N PHE A 633 3.40 -4.99 -10.99
CA PHE A 633 3.22 -4.51 -12.35
C PHE A 633 3.56 -5.61 -13.34
N VAL A 634 2.70 -5.82 -14.32
CA VAL A 634 2.92 -6.74 -15.44
C VAL A 634 2.49 -6.09 -16.75
N ILE A 635 3.30 -6.27 -17.79
CA ILE A 635 2.90 -6.02 -19.17
C ILE A 635 2.52 -7.36 -19.78
N LEU A 636 1.26 -7.45 -20.19
CA LEU A 636 0.67 -8.57 -20.89
C LEU A 636 0.80 -8.37 -22.40
N ARG A 637 1.09 -9.43 -23.15
CA ARG A 637 1.02 -9.50 -24.61
C ARG A 637 -0.28 -10.22 -24.97
N LEU A 638 -1.31 -9.47 -25.40
CA LEU A 638 -2.66 -10.00 -25.63
C LEU A 638 -3.10 -9.78 -27.09
N LYS A 639 -3.72 -10.81 -27.70
CA LYS A 639 -4.27 -10.73 -29.05
C LYS A 639 -5.77 -10.46 -29.05
N ILE A 640 -6.18 -9.45 -29.81
CA ILE A 640 -7.59 -9.05 -30.02
C ILE A 640 -7.87 -9.01 -31.52
N LYS A 641 -9.02 -9.55 -31.97
CA LYS A 641 -9.41 -9.47 -33.37
C LYS A 641 -9.62 -8.02 -33.81
N LYS A 642 -9.28 -7.67 -35.05
CA LYS A 642 -9.46 -6.30 -35.60
C LYS A 642 -10.94 -5.82 -35.60
N THR A 643 -11.88 -6.75 -35.42
CA THR A 643 -13.34 -6.59 -35.32
C THR A 643 -13.89 -6.35 -33.91
N ASP A 644 -13.08 -6.54 -32.85
CA ASP A 644 -13.52 -6.43 -31.46
C ASP A 644 -12.93 -5.20 -30.74
N LEU A 645 -12.00 -4.50 -31.39
CA LEU A 645 -11.29 -3.34 -30.85
C LEU A 645 -12.20 -2.13 -30.56
N ASP A 646 -13.22 -1.90 -31.39
CA ASP A 646 -14.14 -0.77 -31.25
C ASP A 646 -15.01 -0.85 -29.99
N LYS A 647 -15.39 -2.06 -29.57
CA LYS A 647 -16.19 -2.36 -28.36
C LYS A 647 -15.50 -1.91 -27.06
N ILE A 648 -14.16 -1.89 -27.04
CA ILE A 648 -13.37 -1.59 -25.83
C ILE A 648 -12.46 -0.36 -25.97
N LEU A 649 -12.01 -0.02 -27.17
CA LEU A 649 -11.03 1.04 -27.45
C LEU A 649 -11.42 1.82 -28.73
N PRO A 650 -12.62 2.44 -28.77
CA PRO A 650 -13.12 3.11 -29.97
C PRO A 650 -12.23 4.28 -30.43
N GLU A 651 -11.57 4.99 -29.51
CA GLU A 651 -10.64 6.08 -29.86
C GLU A 651 -9.34 5.55 -30.49
N LEU A 652 -8.87 4.35 -30.14
CA LEU A 652 -7.74 3.72 -30.85
C LEU A 652 -8.19 3.25 -32.23
N LYS A 653 -9.38 2.65 -32.36
CA LYS A 653 -9.90 2.18 -33.66
C LYS A 653 -9.98 3.29 -34.72
N LYS A 654 -10.12 4.56 -34.33
CA LYS A 654 -10.12 5.73 -35.23
C LYS A 654 -8.73 6.12 -35.77
N VAL A 655 -7.64 5.67 -35.15
CA VAL A 655 -6.26 6.12 -35.47
C VAL A 655 -5.25 4.98 -35.64
N ILE A 656 -5.62 3.74 -35.34
CA ILE A 656 -4.78 2.55 -35.55
C ILE A 656 -4.45 2.36 -37.03
N GLU A 657 -3.23 1.89 -37.32
CA GLU A 657 -2.65 1.78 -38.66
C GLU A 657 -2.50 3.16 -39.39
N THR A 658 -2.36 4.26 -38.62
CA THR A 658 -2.07 5.61 -39.13
C THR A 658 -0.92 6.30 -38.37
N ASP A 659 -0.34 7.36 -38.94
CA ASP A 659 0.76 8.14 -38.33
C ASP A 659 0.45 8.72 -36.94
N LYS A 660 -0.83 8.84 -36.58
CA LYS A 660 -1.34 9.36 -35.30
C LYS A 660 -1.46 8.29 -34.21
N GLU A 661 -1.30 7.01 -34.56
CA GLU A 661 -1.43 5.89 -33.62
C GLU A 661 -0.43 5.99 -32.46
N LYS A 662 0.82 6.35 -32.78
CA LYS A 662 1.91 6.55 -31.80
C LYS A 662 1.58 7.59 -30.73
N ASP A 663 0.72 8.56 -31.04
CA ASP A 663 0.33 9.66 -30.14
C ASP A 663 -0.85 9.26 -29.25
N TRP A 664 -1.63 8.27 -29.67
CA TRP A 664 -2.64 7.64 -28.81
C TRP A 664 -1.99 6.81 -27.70
N TYR A 665 -0.95 6.02 -27.99
CA TYR A 665 -0.32 5.13 -27.00
C TYR A 665 0.34 5.88 -25.83
N VAL A 666 0.26 5.29 -24.64
CA VAL A 666 0.81 5.85 -23.38
C VAL A 666 2.34 5.73 -23.34
N GLY A 667 2.88 4.59 -23.78
CA GLY A 667 4.26 4.20 -23.49
C GLY A 667 4.48 3.93 -22.00
N LEU A 668 5.71 4.18 -21.53
CA LEU A 668 6.14 3.99 -20.14
C LEU A 668 6.68 5.30 -19.52
N GLY A 669 5.93 6.40 -19.66
CA GLY A 669 6.31 7.68 -19.06
C GLY A 669 7.63 8.25 -19.58
N LYS A 670 8.32 9.03 -18.74
CA LYS A 670 9.63 9.67 -19.02
C LYS A 670 10.79 8.95 -18.32
N ASN A 671 12.01 9.46 -18.56
CA ASN A 671 13.19 9.23 -17.73
C ASN A 671 13.35 10.51 -16.86
N GLU A 672 12.58 10.57 -15.77
CA GLU A 672 12.35 11.75 -14.92
C GLU A 672 11.80 11.27 -13.56
N LYS A 673 12.55 11.44 -12.46
CA LYS A 673 12.04 11.14 -11.11
C LYS A 673 10.78 11.95 -10.83
N PHE A 674 9.74 11.26 -10.33
CA PHE A 674 8.47 11.90 -10.03
C PHE A 674 8.57 12.79 -8.77
N SER A 675 7.63 13.72 -8.60
CA SER A 675 7.55 14.61 -7.44
C SER A 675 6.08 14.80 -7.04
N PRO A 676 5.66 14.57 -5.77
CA PRO A 676 4.24 14.61 -5.38
C PRO A 676 3.56 15.98 -5.49
N ILE A 677 4.32 17.02 -5.85
CA ILE A 677 3.85 18.38 -6.14
C ILE A 677 3.55 18.62 -7.64
N LYS A 678 3.72 17.64 -8.53
CA LYS A 678 3.02 17.65 -9.83
C LYS A 678 1.60 17.14 -9.59
N THR A 679 0.58 17.74 -10.19
CA THR A 679 -0.80 17.28 -9.94
C THR A 679 -0.98 15.87 -10.53
N GLN A 680 -1.54 14.95 -9.76
CA GLN A 680 -1.76 13.57 -10.19
C GLN A 680 -3.23 13.37 -10.57
N PHE A 681 -3.46 12.68 -11.69
CA PHE A 681 -4.76 12.12 -12.05
C PHE A 681 -4.64 10.61 -12.15
N TYR A 682 -5.59 9.88 -11.56
CA TYR A 682 -5.57 8.42 -11.61
C TYR A 682 -6.98 7.84 -11.66
N GLY A 683 -7.16 6.74 -12.39
CA GLY A 683 -8.49 6.20 -12.68
C GLY A 683 -8.54 4.87 -13.42
N GLY A 684 -9.71 4.25 -13.36
CA GLY A 684 -9.97 2.89 -13.84
C GLY A 684 -11.37 2.41 -13.45
N TYR A 685 -11.50 1.12 -13.19
CA TYR A 685 -12.80 0.42 -13.08
C TYR A 685 -12.99 -0.33 -11.74
N PRO A 686 -13.11 0.38 -10.60
CA PRO A 686 -13.51 -0.24 -9.35
C PRO A 686 -14.92 -0.85 -9.39
N VAL A 687 -15.15 -1.76 -8.44
CA VAL A 687 -16.48 -2.22 -8.07
C VAL A 687 -17.30 -1.07 -7.50
N ALA A 688 -18.61 -1.10 -7.69
CA ALA A 688 -19.52 -0.22 -6.98
C ALA A 688 -19.36 -0.36 -5.45
N SER A 689 -19.41 0.78 -4.75
CA SER A 689 -19.22 0.88 -3.29
C SER A 689 -19.95 2.13 -2.79
N GLN A 690 -20.63 2.07 -1.64
CA GLN A 690 -21.32 3.25 -1.08
C GLN A 690 -20.34 4.21 -0.41
N ASP A 691 -19.34 3.68 0.29
CA ASP A 691 -18.46 4.44 1.20
C ASP A 691 -16.97 4.11 1.04
N ASN A 692 -16.58 3.49 -0.07
CA ASN A 692 -15.25 2.93 -0.38
C ASN A 692 -14.74 1.81 0.56
N GLU A 693 -15.46 1.47 1.64
CA GLU A 693 -15.09 0.39 2.58
C GLU A 693 -16.03 -0.83 2.42
N THR A 694 -17.27 -0.60 1.97
CA THR A 694 -18.24 -1.62 1.54
C THR A 694 -18.14 -1.90 0.03
N VAL A 695 -18.05 -3.17 -0.37
CA VAL A 695 -17.94 -3.59 -1.77
C VAL A 695 -19.26 -4.23 -2.22
N GLU A 696 -19.87 -3.68 -3.27
CA GLU A 696 -21.19 -4.09 -3.76
C GLU A 696 -21.09 -4.73 -5.15
N TRP A 697 -20.47 -5.92 -5.22
CA TRP A 697 -20.28 -6.68 -6.47
C TRP A 697 -21.58 -6.88 -7.28
N ASN A 698 -22.73 -6.98 -6.60
CA ASN A 698 -24.05 -7.08 -7.21
C ASN A 698 -24.52 -5.81 -7.95
N LYS A 699 -23.86 -4.66 -7.76
CA LYS A 699 -24.07 -3.42 -8.53
C LYS A 699 -23.05 -3.24 -9.67
N GLY A 700 -22.15 -4.20 -9.87
CA GLY A 700 -21.20 -4.23 -10.99
C GLY A 700 -20.02 -3.26 -10.86
N LEU A 701 -19.43 -2.93 -12.00
CA LEU A 701 -18.25 -2.07 -12.12
C LEU A 701 -18.63 -0.66 -12.57
N ASN A 702 -17.90 0.34 -12.08
CA ASN A 702 -18.03 1.75 -12.44
C ASN A 702 -16.69 2.28 -12.97
N PHE A 703 -16.70 3.18 -13.95
CA PHE A 703 -15.50 3.97 -14.22
C PHE A 703 -15.35 5.04 -13.14
N LYS A 704 -14.14 5.20 -12.60
CA LYS A 704 -13.86 6.15 -11.51
C LYS A 704 -12.50 6.81 -11.69
N THR A 705 -12.43 8.10 -11.39
CA THR A 705 -11.20 8.91 -11.41
C THR A 705 -11.07 9.72 -10.12
N ASN A 706 -9.83 10.06 -9.78
CA ASN A 706 -9.51 10.98 -8.70
C ASN A 706 -8.34 11.91 -9.10
N LYS A 707 -8.21 13.03 -8.39
CA LYS A 707 -7.17 14.05 -8.55
C LYS A 707 -6.48 14.27 -7.22
N SER A 708 -5.16 14.41 -7.21
CA SER A 708 -4.41 14.75 -6.00
C SER A 708 -3.34 15.82 -6.24
N THR A 709 -3.17 16.68 -5.25
CA THR A 709 -2.33 17.89 -5.26
C THR A 709 -1.20 17.82 -4.23
N GLY A 710 -0.77 16.61 -3.89
CA GLY A 710 0.20 16.32 -2.84
C GLY A 710 0.31 14.83 -2.55
N GLY A 711 1.27 14.45 -1.70
CA GLY A 711 1.48 13.05 -1.33
C GLY A 711 2.84 12.81 -0.68
N ILE A 712 3.22 11.54 -0.55
CA ILE A 712 4.57 11.15 -0.13
C ILE A 712 4.98 9.85 -0.81
N ILE A 713 6.24 9.76 -1.24
CA ILE A 713 6.79 8.58 -1.90
C ILE A 713 7.56 7.73 -0.89
N ASN A 714 7.12 6.50 -0.69
CA ASN A 714 7.93 5.49 -0.04
C ASN A 714 8.92 4.94 -1.08
N THR A 715 10.20 5.24 -0.90
CA THR A 715 11.28 4.81 -1.80
C THR A 715 11.38 3.28 -1.88
N ARG A 716 11.24 2.59 -0.74
CA ARG A 716 11.21 1.12 -0.62
C ARG A 716 10.71 0.67 0.77
N SER A 717 9.78 -0.28 0.82
CA SER A 717 9.32 -0.91 2.06
C SER A 717 10.39 -1.79 2.73
N ARG A 718 10.96 -1.33 3.85
CA ARG A 718 12.05 -2.01 4.58
C ARG A 718 11.59 -3.17 5.47
N ILE A 719 10.37 -3.13 5.99
CA ILE A 719 9.72 -4.28 6.63
C ILE A 719 8.66 -4.84 5.69
N ILE A 720 8.65 -6.17 5.53
CA ILE A 720 7.80 -6.86 4.54
C ILE A 720 6.86 -7.88 5.18
N THR A 721 5.69 -8.05 4.57
CA THR A 721 4.67 -9.05 4.88
C THR A 721 4.52 -10.03 3.72
N GLY A 722 3.94 -11.20 3.98
CA GLY A 722 3.63 -12.18 2.92
C GLY A 722 2.73 -11.64 1.80
N SER A 723 1.91 -10.63 2.09
CA SER A 723 1.03 -9.95 1.13
C SER A 723 1.72 -9.03 0.12
N LEU A 724 3.02 -8.72 0.29
CA LEU A 724 3.80 -7.97 -0.70
C LEU A 724 4.39 -8.86 -1.81
N PHE A 725 4.30 -10.19 -1.67
CA PHE A 725 4.78 -11.14 -2.67
C PHE A 725 3.69 -11.47 -3.69
N GLN A 726 3.82 -10.92 -4.89
CA GLN A 726 2.86 -11.06 -5.98
C GLN A 726 3.27 -12.20 -6.93
N PRO A 727 2.42 -13.21 -7.15
CA PRO A 727 2.73 -14.34 -8.01
C PRO A 727 2.25 -14.16 -9.46
N LEU A 728 3.14 -14.39 -10.43
CA LEU A 728 2.80 -14.66 -11.82
C LEU A 728 2.84 -16.16 -12.10
N TRP A 729 1.87 -16.64 -12.87
CA TRP A 729 1.84 -17.98 -13.45
C TRP A 729 2.24 -17.87 -14.92
N VAL A 730 3.28 -18.61 -15.34
CA VAL A 730 3.97 -18.43 -16.64
C VAL A 730 4.33 -19.79 -17.24
N PRO A 731 4.75 -19.90 -18.51
CA PRO A 731 5.08 -21.19 -19.13
C PRO A 731 6.34 -21.78 -18.47
N TYR A 732 6.42 -23.10 -18.36
CA TYR A 732 7.59 -23.74 -17.78
C TYR A 732 8.85 -23.51 -18.61
N ASN A 733 9.93 -23.10 -17.95
CA ASN A 733 11.29 -23.12 -18.47
C ASN A 733 12.23 -23.65 -17.37
N GLU A 734 13.03 -24.68 -17.67
CA GLU A 734 13.84 -25.35 -16.64
C GLU A 734 14.87 -24.42 -15.99
N SER A 735 15.53 -23.56 -16.77
CA SER A 735 16.57 -22.65 -16.28
C SER A 735 15.95 -21.55 -15.40
N GLU A 736 14.87 -20.93 -15.86
CA GLU A 736 14.15 -19.93 -15.06
C GLU A 736 13.53 -20.55 -13.81
N ASN A 737 12.97 -21.76 -13.88
CA ASN A 737 12.39 -22.43 -12.72
C ASN A 737 13.45 -22.70 -11.62
N LYS A 738 14.61 -23.24 -12.01
CA LYS A 738 15.74 -23.47 -11.08
C LYS A 738 16.24 -22.19 -10.43
N ASP A 739 16.16 -21.06 -11.15
CA ASP A 739 16.51 -19.75 -10.62
C ASP A 739 15.41 -19.15 -9.73
N TRP A 740 14.23 -18.84 -10.28
CA TRP A 740 13.13 -18.17 -9.57
C TRP A 740 12.65 -18.94 -8.33
N ASN A 741 12.64 -20.28 -8.41
CA ASN A 741 12.21 -21.18 -7.33
C ASN A 741 13.39 -21.91 -6.66
N SER A 742 14.59 -21.32 -6.68
CA SER A 742 15.82 -21.92 -6.10
C SER A 742 15.69 -22.26 -4.61
N LYS A 743 15.07 -21.36 -3.83
CA LYS A 743 14.96 -21.46 -2.37
C LYS A 743 14.15 -22.69 -1.95
N HIS A 744 14.64 -23.38 -0.92
CA HIS A 744 14.05 -24.63 -0.37
C HIS A 744 13.78 -25.72 -1.42
N GLN A 745 14.52 -25.71 -2.53
CA GLN A 745 14.32 -26.59 -3.70
C GLN A 745 12.90 -26.54 -4.29
N ASN A 746 12.16 -25.44 -4.12
CA ASN A 746 10.78 -25.30 -4.59
C ASN A 746 10.62 -25.56 -6.10
N TRP A 747 11.67 -25.33 -6.90
CA TRP A 747 11.71 -25.67 -8.33
C TRP A 747 11.32 -27.12 -8.65
N LYS A 748 11.49 -28.06 -7.71
CA LYS A 748 11.04 -29.45 -7.85
C LYS A 748 9.53 -29.57 -8.05
N LYS A 749 8.73 -28.68 -7.44
CA LYS A 749 7.26 -28.64 -7.53
C LYS A 749 6.74 -28.45 -8.95
N TYR A 750 7.53 -27.80 -9.79
CA TYR A 750 7.15 -27.44 -11.15
C TYR A 750 7.88 -28.28 -12.22
N GLN A 751 8.64 -29.33 -11.87
CA GLN A 751 9.36 -30.16 -12.85
C GLN A 751 8.46 -30.96 -13.81
N LYS A 752 7.19 -31.13 -13.46
CA LYS A 752 6.15 -31.76 -14.30
C LYS A 752 4.90 -30.87 -14.26
N PRO A 753 4.03 -30.92 -15.28
CA PRO A 753 2.69 -30.34 -15.16
C PRO A 753 1.91 -31.07 -14.06
N PHE A 754 0.99 -30.38 -13.39
CA PHE A 754 0.15 -31.00 -12.34
C PHE A 754 -0.90 -31.98 -12.89
N ARG A 755 -1.19 -31.91 -14.20
CA ARG A 755 -2.06 -32.81 -14.98
C ARG A 755 -1.59 -32.85 -16.44
N ASP A 756 -1.77 -33.98 -17.11
CA ASP A 756 -1.30 -34.18 -18.49
C ASP A 756 -2.13 -33.43 -19.56
N ASP A 757 -3.30 -32.89 -19.20
CA ASP A 757 -4.22 -32.21 -20.14
C ASP A 757 -4.07 -30.67 -20.18
N LEU A 758 -3.21 -30.11 -19.34
CA LEU A 758 -2.93 -28.67 -19.21
C LEU A 758 -1.54 -28.31 -19.75
N LYS A 759 -1.37 -27.11 -20.33
CA LYS A 759 -0.03 -26.58 -20.65
C LYS A 759 0.83 -26.46 -19.38
N HIS A 760 2.10 -26.87 -19.47
CA HIS A 760 3.04 -26.91 -18.35
C HIS A 760 3.44 -25.49 -17.92
N GLY A 761 3.03 -25.08 -16.72
CA GLY A 761 3.35 -23.78 -16.12
C GLY A 761 4.28 -23.86 -14.90
N MET A 762 4.76 -22.70 -14.46
CA MET A 762 5.57 -22.51 -13.25
C MET A 762 5.28 -21.17 -12.57
N LEU A 763 5.69 -21.04 -11.32
CA LEU A 763 5.62 -19.80 -10.55
C LEU A 763 6.82 -18.88 -10.82
N LYS A 764 6.55 -17.58 -11.01
CA LYS A 764 7.48 -16.48 -10.71
C LYS A 764 6.88 -15.65 -9.58
N LEU A 765 7.61 -15.48 -8.47
CA LEU A 765 7.13 -14.74 -7.30
C LEU A 765 7.95 -13.45 -7.12
N ILE A 766 7.30 -12.29 -7.23
CA ILE A 766 7.91 -10.96 -7.22
C ILE A 766 7.56 -10.27 -5.88
N LEU A 767 8.55 -9.73 -5.18
CA LEU A 767 8.33 -8.88 -4.00
C LEU A 767 8.18 -7.42 -4.43
N ASN A 768 7.05 -6.79 -4.10
CA ASN A 768 6.83 -5.39 -4.42
C ASN A 768 7.78 -4.49 -3.59
N GLN A 769 8.78 -3.90 -4.25
CA GLN A 769 9.92 -3.16 -3.67
C GLN A 769 10.29 -1.88 -4.44
N HIS A 770 9.48 -1.56 -5.44
CA HIS A 770 9.64 -0.34 -6.21
C HIS A 770 9.14 0.87 -5.40
N SER A 771 9.43 2.09 -5.86
CA SER A 771 8.98 3.28 -5.15
C SER A 771 7.48 3.50 -5.35
N HIS A 772 6.77 3.78 -4.25
CA HIS A 772 5.31 3.90 -4.21
C HIS A 772 4.90 5.29 -3.77
N LEU A 773 4.15 6.00 -4.60
CA LEU A 773 3.49 7.25 -4.22
C LEU A 773 2.21 6.94 -3.43
N TYR A 774 2.13 7.47 -2.21
CA TYR A 774 0.88 7.62 -1.47
C TYR A 774 0.31 9.02 -1.73
N THR A 775 -0.78 9.09 -2.50
CA THR A 775 -1.46 10.35 -2.87
C THR A 775 -2.17 10.97 -1.67
N LYS A 776 -2.19 12.30 -1.54
CA LYS A 776 -3.01 12.97 -0.53
C LYS A 776 -4.48 12.98 -0.94
N ILE A 777 -5.32 12.27 -0.20
CA ILE A 777 -6.79 12.28 -0.33
C ILE A 777 -7.37 12.89 0.94
N LYS A 778 -8.09 14.02 0.82
CA LYS A 778 -8.66 14.69 1.99
C LYS A 778 -9.85 13.91 2.57
N PRO A 779 -10.19 14.07 3.87
CA PRO A 779 -11.33 13.38 4.47
C PRO A 779 -12.67 13.64 3.76
N GLU A 780 -12.92 14.87 3.32
CA GLU A 780 -14.10 15.23 2.53
C GLU A 780 -14.13 14.56 1.15
N ASP A 781 -12.95 14.30 0.58
CA ASP A 781 -12.75 13.60 -0.70
C ASP A 781 -12.63 12.07 -0.53
N LYS A 782 -12.86 11.50 0.67
CA LYS A 782 -12.79 10.05 0.94
C LYS A 782 -13.48 9.24 -0.15
N LEU A 783 -14.67 9.66 -0.59
CA LEU A 783 -15.49 8.94 -1.56
C LEU A 783 -14.95 8.99 -2.99
N ASN A 784 -14.06 9.93 -3.32
CA ASN A 784 -13.38 10.00 -4.61
C ASN A 784 -12.23 8.99 -4.74
N ALA A 785 -11.68 8.47 -3.62
CA ALA A 785 -10.64 7.45 -3.62
C ALA A 785 -11.03 6.21 -4.43
N LEU A 786 -10.05 5.55 -5.06
CA LEU A 786 -10.29 4.32 -5.79
C LEU A 786 -10.25 3.13 -4.82
N SER A 787 -11.34 2.33 -4.79
CA SER A 787 -11.59 1.24 -3.84
C SER A 787 -11.33 -0.14 -4.49
N SER A 788 -11.98 -1.21 -4.01
CA SER A 788 -11.80 -2.57 -4.54
C SER A 788 -12.05 -2.66 -6.05
N GLY A 789 -11.30 -3.52 -6.75
CA GLY A 789 -11.32 -3.66 -8.21
C GLY A 789 -10.56 -2.55 -8.98
N SER A 790 -10.17 -1.45 -8.32
CA SER A 790 -9.37 -0.39 -8.98
C SER A 790 -7.91 -0.74 -9.25
N SER A 791 -7.45 -1.89 -8.78
CA SER A 791 -6.13 -2.43 -9.10
C SER A 791 -5.86 -2.40 -10.60
N GLY A 792 -4.70 -1.89 -11.00
CA GLY A 792 -4.29 -1.70 -12.38
C GLY A 792 -4.67 -0.33 -12.96
N SER A 793 -5.34 0.53 -12.17
CA SER A 793 -5.74 1.87 -12.61
C SER A 793 -4.51 2.72 -12.99
N MET A 794 -4.60 3.40 -14.13
CA MET A 794 -3.54 4.26 -14.66
C MET A 794 -3.36 5.49 -13.78
N ALA A 795 -2.12 5.94 -13.58
CA ALA A 795 -1.81 7.23 -12.97
C ALA A 795 -0.93 8.07 -13.90
N ILE A 796 -1.34 9.33 -14.13
CA ILE A 796 -0.63 10.32 -14.94
C ILE A 796 -0.38 11.61 -14.14
N ASP A 797 0.60 12.41 -14.57
CA ASP A 797 0.74 13.80 -14.13
C ASP A 797 -0.11 14.77 -14.97
N SER A 798 -0.23 16.02 -14.52
CA SER A 798 -0.85 17.13 -15.25
C SER A 798 -0.09 17.59 -16.51
N SER A 799 0.94 16.85 -16.94
CA SER A 799 1.57 16.94 -18.26
C SER A 799 1.22 15.74 -19.16
N PHE A 800 0.26 14.90 -18.78
CA PHE A 800 -0.13 13.63 -19.43
C PHE A 800 0.96 12.54 -19.46
N ASN A 801 2.03 12.66 -18.68
CA ASN A 801 3.02 11.58 -18.56
C ASN A 801 2.45 10.48 -17.66
N LEU A 802 2.56 9.22 -18.06
CA LEU A 802 2.38 8.09 -17.15
C LEU A 802 3.42 8.16 -16.02
N ILE A 803 2.95 8.21 -14.78
CA ILE A 803 3.81 8.21 -13.59
C ILE A 803 3.81 6.86 -12.89
N GLY A 804 2.76 6.05 -13.03
CA GLY A 804 2.64 4.80 -12.30
C GLY A 804 1.31 4.06 -12.48
N ILE A 805 1.11 3.06 -11.62
CA ILE A 805 -0.08 2.20 -11.57
C ILE A 805 -0.61 2.07 -10.14
N ASN A 806 -1.89 2.36 -9.91
CA ASN A 806 -2.53 2.17 -8.60
C ASN A 806 -2.72 0.67 -8.34
N PHE A 807 -2.23 0.21 -7.19
CA PHE A 807 -2.25 -1.20 -6.78
C PHE A 807 -2.94 -1.46 -5.43
N PHE A 808 -3.17 -0.43 -4.62
CA PHE A 808 -3.74 -0.58 -3.28
C PHE A 808 -4.42 0.70 -2.78
N TYR A 809 -5.51 0.54 -2.03
CA TYR A 809 -6.13 1.60 -1.24
C TYR A 809 -5.66 1.47 0.21
N SER A 810 -4.94 2.48 0.69
CA SER A 810 -4.32 2.49 2.02
C SER A 810 -5.12 3.32 3.01
N LYS A 811 -5.25 2.79 4.23
CA LYS A 811 -5.88 3.42 5.39
C LYS A 811 -4.98 3.20 6.60
N ASP A 812 -4.46 4.27 7.19
CA ASP A 812 -3.77 4.26 8.49
C ASP A 812 -4.75 4.79 9.56
N PRO A 813 -5.27 3.93 10.46
CA PRO A 813 -6.19 4.36 11.51
C PRO A 813 -5.54 5.26 12.57
N SER A 814 -4.24 5.13 12.82
CA SER A 814 -3.53 5.86 13.89
C SER A 814 -3.42 7.37 13.59
N SER A 815 -3.42 7.71 12.31
CA SER A 815 -3.29 9.07 11.78
C SER A 815 -4.55 9.54 11.03
N ASN A 816 -5.61 8.73 11.01
CA ASN A 816 -6.82 8.90 10.20
C ASN A 816 -6.52 9.23 8.72
N THR A 817 -5.49 8.60 8.15
CA THR A 817 -4.97 8.92 6.82
C THR A 817 -5.46 7.92 5.77
N PHE A 818 -5.97 8.44 4.66
CA PHE A 818 -6.45 7.68 3.51
C PHE A 818 -5.65 8.07 2.26
N SER A 819 -5.33 7.09 1.41
CA SER A 819 -4.47 7.27 0.24
C SER A 819 -4.71 6.18 -0.80
N ASN A 820 -4.52 6.49 -2.08
CA ASN A 820 -4.23 5.48 -3.10
C ASN A 820 -2.71 5.31 -3.22
N ALA A 821 -2.26 4.06 -3.35
CA ALA A 821 -0.85 3.70 -3.48
C ALA A 821 -0.53 3.35 -4.93
N ILE A 822 0.38 4.11 -5.53
CA ILE A 822 0.74 4.07 -6.94
C ILE A 822 2.18 3.59 -7.06
N SER A 823 2.41 2.42 -7.66
CA SER A 823 3.76 1.97 -8.02
C SER A 823 4.27 2.80 -9.19
N LEU A 824 5.38 3.51 -9.01
CA LEU A 824 5.93 4.42 -10.01
C LEU A 824 6.56 3.67 -11.20
N MET A 825 6.73 4.38 -12.33
CA MET A 825 7.47 3.88 -13.50
C MET A 825 8.97 4.14 -13.41
N GLU A 826 9.38 5.08 -12.55
CA GLU A 826 10.77 5.35 -12.19
C GLU A 826 10.93 5.36 -10.68
N GLY A 827 11.93 4.62 -10.21
CA GLY A 827 12.22 4.41 -8.80
C GLY A 827 13.14 5.47 -8.20
N GLU A 828 12.87 5.83 -6.95
CA GLU A 828 13.69 6.80 -6.22
C GLU A 828 14.84 6.19 -5.40
N SER A 829 14.74 4.89 -5.07
CA SER A 829 15.72 4.14 -4.25
C SER A 829 17.03 3.82 -5.01
N THR A 830 17.95 3.11 -4.34
CA THR A 830 19.10 2.47 -4.98
C THR A 830 18.75 1.05 -5.42
N TYR A 831 19.15 0.67 -6.64
CA TYR A 831 18.83 -0.61 -7.27
C TYR A 831 20.12 -1.39 -7.61
N GLU A 832 20.01 -2.72 -7.62
CA GLU A 832 21.13 -3.65 -7.84
C GLU A 832 20.93 -4.45 -9.15
N ASP A 833 21.92 -5.27 -9.53
CA ASP A 833 21.87 -6.23 -10.65
C ASP A 833 21.53 -5.64 -12.03
N GLY A 834 21.96 -4.41 -12.30
CA GLY A 834 21.85 -3.75 -13.62
C GLY A 834 20.52 -3.04 -13.90
N PHE A 835 19.54 -3.16 -13.00
CA PHE A 835 18.35 -2.31 -13.01
C PHE A 835 18.71 -0.95 -12.38
N ASN A 836 18.39 0.15 -13.07
CA ASN A 836 18.69 1.52 -12.62
C ASN A 836 17.52 2.23 -11.93
N GLY A 837 16.38 1.56 -11.78
CA GLY A 837 15.14 2.16 -11.28
C GLY A 837 14.13 2.51 -12.38
N ASN A 838 14.52 2.56 -13.67
CA ASN A 838 13.61 2.96 -14.74
C ASN A 838 12.99 1.75 -15.46
N ILE A 839 11.66 1.59 -15.36
CA ILE A 839 10.91 0.47 -15.95
C ILE A 839 10.84 0.58 -17.48
N ARG A 840 10.87 1.79 -18.06
CA ARG A 840 10.84 2.04 -19.51
C ARG A 840 12.10 1.53 -20.20
N GLU A 841 13.28 1.81 -19.64
CA GLU A 841 14.54 1.36 -20.23
C GLU A 841 14.69 -0.16 -20.18
N ASP A 842 14.32 -0.79 -19.06
CA ASP A 842 14.41 -2.25 -18.94
C ASP A 842 13.42 -2.97 -19.86
N PHE A 843 12.21 -2.43 -20.02
CA PHE A 843 11.27 -2.92 -21.02
C PHE A 843 11.75 -2.72 -22.46
N LYS A 844 12.43 -1.60 -22.77
CA LYS A 844 13.03 -1.38 -24.10
C LYS A 844 14.14 -2.40 -24.38
N ARG A 845 15.03 -2.67 -23.41
CA ARG A 845 16.03 -3.75 -23.49
C ARG A 845 15.38 -5.12 -23.71
N LYS A 846 14.25 -5.39 -23.07
CA LYS A 846 13.47 -6.63 -23.25
C LYS A 846 12.87 -6.74 -24.67
N LEU A 847 12.35 -5.66 -25.25
CA LEU A 847 11.87 -5.63 -26.64
C LEU A 847 13.02 -5.79 -27.65
N GLU A 848 14.19 -5.21 -27.37
CA GLU A 848 15.39 -5.33 -28.21
C GLU A 848 15.93 -6.76 -28.21
N LYS A 849 16.02 -7.40 -27.04
CA LYS A 849 16.47 -8.80 -26.89
C LYS A 849 15.58 -9.80 -27.61
N ASP A 850 14.26 -9.61 -27.56
CA ASP A 850 13.27 -10.46 -28.25
C ASP A 850 13.06 -10.06 -29.73
N ASN A 851 13.75 -9.01 -30.20
CA ASN A 851 13.58 -8.38 -31.52
C ASN A 851 12.13 -7.99 -31.89
N LEU A 852 11.31 -7.62 -30.90
CA LEU A 852 9.93 -7.20 -31.12
C LEU A 852 9.86 -5.70 -31.39
N PHE A 853 9.25 -5.28 -32.49
CA PHE A 853 9.01 -3.87 -32.82
C PHE A 853 7.63 -3.43 -32.33
N THR A 854 7.52 -2.19 -31.89
CA THR A 854 6.28 -1.60 -31.35
C THR A 854 6.07 -0.19 -31.88
N VAL A 855 4.85 0.32 -31.88
CA VAL A 855 4.52 1.58 -32.56
C VAL A 855 5.14 2.82 -31.89
N LYS A 856 5.32 2.83 -30.56
CA LYS A 856 5.83 3.99 -29.80
C LYS A 856 7.20 3.78 -29.14
N ILE A 857 7.46 2.61 -28.54
CA ILE A 857 8.64 2.35 -27.68
C ILE A 857 9.86 1.85 -28.47
N ARG A 858 9.64 0.95 -29.44
CA ARG A 858 10.68 0.43 -30.36
C ARG A 858 10.13 0.39 -31.80
N PRO A 859 9.92 1.56 -32.46
CA PRO A 859 9.49 1.60 -33.85
C PRO A 859 10.44 0.85 -34.77
N LYS A 860 9.91 0.33 -35.88
CA LYS A 860 10.76 0.02 -37.04
C LYS A 860 11.35 1.33 -37.55
N SER A 861 12.67 1.34 -37.75
CA SER A 861 13.46 2.44 -38.31
C SER A 861 13.36 2.48 -39.83
#